data_AF-A0A672PF67-F1
#
_entry.id   AF-A0A672PF67-F1
#
_cell.length_a   1.000
_cell.length_b   1.000
_cell.length_c   1.000
_cell.angle_alpha   90.00
_cell.angle_beta   90.00
_cell.angle_gamma   90.00
#
_symmetry.space_group_name_H-M   'P 1'
#
loop_
_entity.id
_entity.type
_entity.pdbx_description
1 polymer ?
#
loop_
_entity_poly.entity_id
_entity_poly.type
_entity_poly.pdbx_seq_one_letter_code
_entity_poly.pdbx_strand_id
1 'polypeptide(L)'
;MDTEGFGELLQQAEQLAAETEAVSELPHVERNLQEIQQLAHLLEYCSKQSETRKQSRDQTTRQVRLTSMPCLLFQGFLKNERDNALLSAIEESRRRTFLLAEEYHRDSMLVQWEQVKQRVLHTLLGAGEDALDFSQEVEPSFVSEVGVPGRSALDSVEAAYSRQNVSDMWLMVKQMTDVLLVPAKDTLKSRVSVDMQMAFVRQALQFLENSYKNYTMVTVFGNLHQAQLGGVPGTYQLVCSLLNIKLPTPLPGMQDGEVEGHPVWALIYFCLRCGDLSAAMQVVNRAQHQLGDFKIWFQEYMNSPDRRLSPATENKLRLHYRRVLRNSADPYKRAVYCLIGKCDIGDNHGEVADKTEDYLWLKLNQVCFDEDGSSSPQDRMTLAQLQKQLLEDYGESHFSASHQPFLYFQVLFLTAQFEAAIAFLFRVERLRSHAVHVALVLYELKLLLKSSGQSAQLLSQEAGDPPMVRRLNFIRLLMLYTRKFESTDPREALQYFYFLRNEKDSQGENMFMRCVSELVIESREFDMLLGRLEKDGSRKPGVIDKFAGDTRAIITKVASEAENKGLFEEAVKLYELARNADKVLELMNKLLSPVIAQVSEPQSNKERLKNMAVAIAERYRTNGIAGEKTVDSTFYLLLDLMTFFDEYHTGHIDRAYDVIERLKLVPLSQESVEERVAAFRNFSDEIRHNLSEVLLATMNILFTQYKRLKGAAAGTPGRPQRTLEDRDMVRHIF
;
A
#
# COMPACT_ATOMS: atom_id res chain seq x y z
N MET A 1 -11.30 14.53 62.01
CA MET A 1 -10.83 15.22 60.80
C MET A 1 -9.66 16.04 61.26
N ASP A 2 -8.46 15.48 61.10
CA ASP A 2 -7.23 16.11 61.55
C ASP A 2 -6.64 16.86 60.35
N THR A 3 -6.68 18.18 60.43
CA THR A 3 -6.31 19.13 59.38
C THR A 3 -4.79 19.29 59.21
N GLU A 4 -3.99 18.64 60.05
CA GLU A 4 -2.53 18.76 60.04
C GLU A 4 -1.88 17.92 58.93
N GLY A 5 -2.43 16.75 58.60
CA GLY A 5 -1.87 15.87 57.54
C GLY A 5 -2.08 16.38 56.12
N PHE A 6 -3.08 17.24 55.89
CA PHE A 6 -3.33 17.83 54.57
C PHE A 6 -2.35 18.97 54.27
N GLY A 7 -1.89 19.69 55.29
CA GLY A 7 -0.87 20.73 55.15
C GLY A 7 0.48 20.18 54.70
N GLU A 8 0.91 19.05 55.27
CA GLU A 8 2.16 18.38 54.87
C GLU A 8 2.09 17.82 53.44
N LEU A 9 0.93 17.28 53.03
CA LEU A 9 0.71 16.80 51.66
C LEU A 9 0.68 17.94 50.64
N LEU A 10 0.09 19.08 50.99
CA LEU A 10 0.07 20.27 50.14
C LEU A 10 1.49 20.83 49.97
N GLN A 11 2.25 20.91 51.06
CA GLN A 11 3.63 21.39 51.04
C GLN A 11 4.56 20.47 50.24
N GLN A 12 4.38 19.14 50.34
CA GLN A 12 5.11 18.18 49.51
C GLN A 12 4.73 18.28 48.02
N ALA A 13 3.46 18.53 47.72
CA ALA A 13 2.99 18.70 46.34
C ALA A 13 3.52 20.01 45.72
N GLU A 14 3.57 21.10 46.49
CA GLU A 14 4.16 22.38 46.07
C GLU A 14 5.67 22.27 45.87
N GLN A 15 6.37 21.51 46.72
CA GLN A 15 7.80 21.27 46.59
C GLN A 15 8.14 20.40 45.37
N LEU A 16 7.32 19.38 45.07
CA LEU A 16 7.41 18.58 43.85
C LEU A 16 7.09 19.39 42.57
N ALA A 17 6.15 20.33 42.65
CA ALA A 17 5.83 21.24 41.55
C ALA A 17 6.98 22.23 41.27
N ALA A 18 7.60 22.77 42.31
CA ALA A 18 8.77 23.65 42.20
C ALA A 18 10.01 22.91 41.65
N GLU A 19 10.18 21.62 41.96
CA GLU A 19 11.24 20.78 41.38
C GLU A 19 10.98 20.41 39.90
N THR A 20 9.72 20.43 39.44
CA THR A 20 9.37 20.15 38.05
C THR A 20 9.40 21.37 37.12
N GLU A 21 9.24 22.60 37.63
CA GLU A 21 9.39 23.83 36.83
C GLU A 21 10.82 24.09 36.34
N ALA A 22 11.84 23.45 36.92
CA ALA A 22 13.23 23.54 36.47
C ALA A 22 13.54 22.68 35.23
N VAL A 23 12.59 21.83 34.78
CA VAL A 23 12.73 21.01 33.57
C VAL A 23 11.67 21.45 32.58
N SER A 24 12.07 22.30 31.63
CA SER A 24 11.23 22.71 30.51
C SER A 24 10.85 21.48 29.68
N GLU A 25 9.54 21.17 29.69
CA GLU A 25 8.82 20.20 28.84
C GLU A 25 8.74 18.74 29.35
N LEU A 26 7.72 18.49 30.17
CA LEU A 26 7.00 17.20 30.20
C LEU A 26 5.55 17.43 29.71
N PRO A 27 4.97 16.50 28.94
CA PRO A 27 3.65 16.68 28.33
C PRO A 27 2.54 16.61 29.38
N HIS A 28 1.65 17.61 29.40
CA HIS A 28 0.40 17.55 30.17
C HIS A 28 -0.54 16.49 29.59
N VAL A 29 -0.94 15.53 30.43
CA VAL A 29 -2.01 14.58 30.12
C VAL A 29 -3.34 15.27 30.45
N GLU A 30 -4.01 15.81 29.43
CA GLU A 30 -5.41 16.26 29.58
C GLU A 30 -6.29 15.03 29.79
N ARG A 31 -6.68 14.76 31.05
CA ARG A 31 -7.68 13.73 31.35
C ARG A 31 -9.08 14.28 31.11
N ASN A 32 -9.90 13.52 30.40
CA ASN A 32 -11.27 13.88 30.08
C ASN A 32 -12.14 13.81 31.36
N LEU A 33 -13.04 14.77 31.58
CA LEU A 33 -13.83 14.90 32.83
C LEU A 33 -14.63 13.62 33.17
N GLN A 34 -14.97 12.83 32.16
CA GLN A 34 -15.64 11.53 32.28
C GLN A 34 -14.78 10.45 32.95
N GLU A 35 -13.46 10.45 32.72
CA GLU A 35 -12.55 9.45 33.30
C GLU A 35 -12.34 9.69 34.79
N ILE A 36 -12.30 10.97 35.19
CA ILE A 36 -12.25 11.38 36.59
C ILE A 36 -13.56 11.01 37.31
N GLN A 37 -14.71 11.16 36.64
CA GLN A 37 -16.00 10.73 37.18
C GLN A 37 -16.11 9.21 37.33
N GLN A 38 -15.57 8.43 36.38
CA GLN A 38 -15.55 6.97 36.50
C GLN A 38 -14.64 6.47 37.63
N LEU A 39 -13.48 7.12 37.83
CA LEU A 39 -12.58 6.85 38.94
C LEU A 39 -13.20 7.20 40.30
N ALA A 40 -13.95 8.31 40.37
CA ALA A 40 -14.70 8.69 41.57
C ALA A 40 -15.80 7.67 41.90
N HIS A 41 -16.52 7.18 40.88
CA HIS A 41 -17.55 6.14 41.07
C HIS A 41 -16.99 4.80 41.54
N LEU A 42 -15.81 4.40 41.04
CA LEU A 42 -15.12 3.18 41.45
C LEU A 42 -14.61 3.26 42.90
N LEU A 43 -14.09 4.42 43.30
CA LEU A 43 -13.69 4.69 44.69
C LEU A 43 -14.89 4.67 45.64
N GLU A 44 -16.02 5.24 45.23
CA GLU A 44 -17.25 5.23 46.03
C GLU A 44 -17.83 3.82 46.19
N TYR A 45 -17.75 2.99 45.14
CA TYR A 45 -18.18 1.59 45.16
C TYR A 45 -17.30 0.74 46.09
N CYS A 46 -15.98 0.92 46.05
CA CYS A 46 -15.04 0.23 46.94
C CYS A 46 -15.20 0.66 48.41
N SER A 47 -15.48 1.94 48.68
CA SER A 47 -15.75 2.43 50.03
C SER A 47 -17.02 1.79 50.62
N LYS A 48 -18.11 1.73 49.85
CA LYS A 48 -19.40 1.14 50.27
C LYS A 48 -19.32 -0.36 50.56
N GLN A 49 -18.47 -1.12 49.86
CA GLN A 49 -18.22 -2.54 50.16
C GLN A 49 -17.42 -2.77 51.45
N SER A 50 -16.62 -1.79 51.88
CA SER A 50 -15.86 -1.87 53.13
C SER A 50 -16.72 -1.60 54.37
N GLU A 51 -17.75 -0.75 54.25
CA GLU A 51 -18.68 -0.42 55.33
C GLU A 51 -19.76 -1.50 55.54
N THR A 52 -20.28 -2.09 54.46
CA THR A 52 -21.30 -3.15 54.54
C THR A 52 -20.79 -4.46 55.17
N ARG A 53 -19.47 -4.71 55.17
CA ARG A 53 -18.86 -5.87 55.84
C ARG A 53 -18.52 -5.65 57.31
N LYS A 54 -18.60 -4.43 57.85
CA LYS A 54 -18.36 -4.14 59.27
C LYS A 54 -19.59 -4.32 60.17
N GLN A 55 -20.80 -4.43 59.62
CA GLN A 55 -22.03 -4.67 60.41
C GLN A 55 -22.40 -6.15 60.59
N SER A 56 -21.61 -7.10 60.07
CA SER A 56 -21.91 -8.54 60.18
C SER A 56 -20.68 -9.37 60.53
N ARG A 57 -20.18 -9.24 61.76
CA ARG A 57 -19.58 -10.34 62.55
C ARG A 57 -19.02 -9.80 63.86
N ASP A 58 -19.80 -9.97 64.91
CA ASP A 58 -19.28 -10.15 66.25
C ASP A 58 -19.24 -11.66 66.55
N GLN A 59 -18.24 -12.09 67.33
CA GLN A 59 -18.02 -13.45 67.86
C GLN A 59 -17.53 -14.54 66.89
N THR A 60 -16.20 -14.72 66.80
CA THR A 60 -15.41 -15.85 67.37
C THR A 60 -14.02 -15.94 66.74
N THR A 61 -13.06 -16.29 67.59
CA THR A 61 -11.62 -16.30 67.42
C THR A 61 -11.13 -17.26 66.33
N ARG A 62 -10.43 -16.76 65.31
CA ARG A 62 -9.32 -17.46 64.63
C ARG A 62 -8.47 -16.47 63.83
N GLN A 63 -7.19 -16.40 64.19
CA GLN A 63 -6.14 -15.69 63.45
C GLN A 63 -6.13 -16.11 61.97
N VAL A 64 -6.40 -15.17 61.07
CA VAL A 64 -5.87 -15.19 59.70
C VAL A 64 -5.38 -13.77 59.39
N ARG A 65 -4.08 -13.66 59.11
CA ARG A 65 -3.42 -12.45 58.62
C ARG A 65 -4.16 -11.93 57.38
N LEU A 66 -4.82 -10.79 57.50
CA LEU A 66 -5.39 -10.03 56.40
C LEU A 66 -4.77 -8.62 56.43
N THR A 67 -3.45 -8.57 56.33
CA THR A 67 -2.72 -7.39 55.88
C THR A 67 -2.21 -7.68 54.47
N SER A 68 -2.40 -6.73 53.55
CA SER A 68 -1.71 -6.56 52.24
C SER A 68 -2.33 -6.99 50.89
N MET A 69 -3.52 -7.59 50.78
CA MET A 69 -4.03 -7.96 49.45
C MET A 69 -4.51 -6.80 48.52
N PRO A 70 -5.13 -5.69 48.99
CA PRO A 70 -5.58 -4.63 48.08
C PRO A 70 -4.45 -3.73 47.55
N CYS A 71 -3.40 -3.52 48.35
CA CYS A 71 -2.29 -2.63 47.95
C CYS A 71 -1.39 -3.24 46.88
N LEU A 72 -1.18 -4.56 46.87
CA LEU A 72 -0.35 -5.22 45.85
C LEU A 72 -0.98 -5.16 44.46
N LEU A 73 -2.31 -5.21 44.37
CA LEU A 73 -3.05 -5.12 43.10
C LEU A 73 -3.07 -3.68 42.55
N PHE A 74 -3.21 -2.68 43.43
CA PHE A 74 -3.12 -1.27 43.05
C PHE A 74 -1.69 -0.85 42.69
N GLN A 75 -0.69 -1.34 43.43
CA GLN A 75 0.72 -1.10 43.12
C GLN A 75 1.15 -1.80 41.83
N GLY A 76 0.61 -2.99 41.55
CA GLY A 76 0.78 -3.67 40.26
C GLY A 76 0.13 -2.91 39.10
N PHE A 77 -1.07 -2.38 39.29
CA PHE A 77 -1.75 -1.55 38.30
C PHE A 77 -0.99 -0.24 38.03
N LEU A 78 -0.57 0.49 39.07
CA LEU A 78 0.23 1.71 38.93
C LEU A 78 1.59 1.44 38.27
N LYS A 79 2.19 0.28 38.53
CA LYS A 79 3.43 -0.13 37.86
C LYS A 79 3.19 -0.39 36.37
N ASN A 80 2.12 -1.10 36.01
CA ASN A 80 1.75 -1.32 34.61
C ASN A 80 1.41 -0.01 33.88
N GLU A 81 0.67 0.90 34.52
CA GLU A 81 0.35 2.21 33.94
C GLU A 81 1.61 3.07 33.77
N ARG A 82 2.52 3.05 34.74
CA ARG A 82 3.83 3.71 34.63
C ARG A 82 4.67 3.12 33.51
N ASP A 83 4.72 1.80 33.38
CA ASP A 83 5.49 1.10 32.35
C ASP A 83 4.88 1.37 30.95
N ASN A 84 3.55 1.43 30.83
CA ASN A 84 2.86 1.81 29.59
C ASN A 84 3.09 3.28 29.22
N ALA A 85 3.05 4.21 30.18
CA ALA A 85 3.35 5.61 29.95
C ALA A 85 4.81 5.82 29.51
N LEU A 86 5.75 5.08 30.11
CA LEU A 86 7.15 5.08 29.70
C LEU A 86 7.32 4.52 28.28
N LEU A 87 6.66 3.41 27.95
CA LEU A 87 6.69 2.85 26.59
C LEU A 87 6.12 3.82 25.55
N SER A 88 5.00 4.47 25.86
CA SER A 88 4.37 5.46 24.97
C SER A 88 5.26 6.69 24.79
N ALA A 89 5.90 7.18 25.84
CA ALA A 89 6.87 8.28 25.75
C ALA A 89 8.13 7.90 24.94
N ILE A 90 8.61 6.67 25.08
CA ILE A 90 9.73 6.15 24.29
C ILE A 90 9.35 6.00 22.81
N GLU A 91 8.15 5.51 22.50
CA GLU A 91 7.66 5.43 21.12
C GLU A 91 7.44 6.79 20.48
N GLU A 92 6.88 7.75 21.22
CA GLU A 92 6.71 9.15 20.81
C GLU A 92 8.07 9.80 20.53
N SER A 93 9.04 9.63 21.44
CA SER A 93 10.41 10.14 21.30
C SER A 93 11.13 9.50 20.10
N ARG A 94 10.99 8.17 19.94
CA ARG A 94 11.52 7.45 18.77
C ARG A 94 10.89 7.96 17.48
N ARG A 95 9.56 8.13 17.43
CA ARG A 95 8.84 8.64 16.26
C ARG A 95 9.30 10.05 15.91
N ARG A 96 9.41 10.96 16.89
CA ARG A 96 9.93 12.32 16.68
C ARG A 96 11.36 12.32 16.17
N THR A 97 12.23 11.49 16.76
CA THR A 97 13.63 11.38 16.34
C THR A 97 13.76 10.88 14.90
N PHE A 98 12.94 9.90 14.51
CA PHE A 98 12.89 9.40 13.14
C PHE A 98 12.40 10.46 12.15
N LEU A 99 11.33 11.20 12.50
CA LEU A 99 10.82 12.29 11.65
C LEU A 99 11.86 13.40 11.47
N LEU A 100 12.53 13.80 12.55
CA LEU A 100 13.61 14.79 12.49
C LEU A 100 14.76 14.29 11.60
N ALA A 101 15.18 13.03 11.77
CA ALA A 101 16.25 12.45 10.98
C ALA A 101 15.91 12.35 9.49
N GLU A 102 14.65 12.05 9.16
CA GLU A 102 14.15 12.04 7.78
C GLU A 102 14.12 13.44 7.17
N GLU A 103 13.69 14.45 7.94
CA GLU A 103 13.72 15.85 7.53
C GLU A 103 15.15 16.35 7.28
N TYR A 104 16.07 16.09 8.22
CA TYR A 104 17.50 16.40 8.05
C TYR A 104 18.11 15.68 6.85
N HIS A 105 17.76 14.42 6.63
CA HIS A 105 18.25 13.66 5.47
C HIS A 105 17.74 14.25 4.16
N ARG A 106 16.45 14.62 4.10
CA ARG A 106 15.83 15.25 2.93
C ARG A 106 16.46 16.60 2.62
N ASP A 107 16.72 17.43 3.63
CA ASP A 107 17.34 18.73 3.45
C ASP A 107 18.81 18.61 3.02
N SER A 108 19.54 17.65 3.58
CA SER A 108 20.91 17.32 3.13
C SER A 108 20.94 16.86 1.66
N MET A 109 20.00 16.00 1.27
CA MET A 109 19.82 15.57 -0.13
C MET A 109 19.54 16.75 -1.07
N LEU A 110 18.69 17.70 -0.66
CA LEU A 110 18.39 18.90 -1.45
C LEU A 110 19.63 19.78 -1.65
N VAL A 111 20.45 19.96 -0.61
CA VAL A 111 21.71 20.71 -0.71
C VAL A 111 22.70 20.00 -1.64
N GLN A 112 22.86 18.68 -1.50
CA GLN A 112 23.73 17.90 -2.40
C GLN A 112 23.25 17.95 -3.84
N TRP A 113 21.93 17.88 -4.07
CA TRP A 113 21.33 18.00 -5.38
C TRP A 113 21.62 19.36 -6.02
N GLU A 114 21.47 20.46 -5.27
CA GLU A 114 21.78 21.80 -5.78
C GLU A 114 23.27 21.96 -6.12
N GLN A 115 24.17 21.36 -5.32
CA GLN A 115 25.60 21.33 -5.62
C GLN A 115 25.94 20.51 -6.87
N VAL A 116 25.26 19.39 -7.11
CA VAL A 116 25.42 18.59 -8.33
C VAL A 116 24.88 19.35 -9.53
N LYS A 117 23.70 19.97 -9.41
CA LYS A 117 23.10 20.82 -10.43
C LYS A 117 24.02 21.97 -10.83
N GLN A 118 24.61 22.68 -9.86
CA GLN A 118 25.57 23.75 -10.15
C GLN A 118 26.85 23.24 -10.82
N ARG A 119 27.38 22.07 -10.41
CA ARG A 119 28.51 21.44 -11.10
C ARG A 119 28.19 21.08 -12.55
N VAL A 120 27.02 20.49 -12.79
CA VAL A 120 26.58 20.13 -14.15
C VAL A 120 26.39 21.38 -15.01
N LEU A 121 25.77 22.43 -14.47
CA LEU A 121 25.63 23.73 -15.16
C LEU A 121 26.99 24.35 -15.49
N HIS A 122 27.95 24.28 -14.57
CA HIS A 122 29.30 24.79 -14.79
C HIS A 122 30.07 23.97 -15.86
N THR A 123 29.89 22.65 -15.90
CA THR A 123 30.47 21.79 -16.95
C THR A 123 29.83 22.03 -18.32
N LEU A 124 28.52 22.33 -18.36
CA LEU A 124 27.81 22.65 -19.60
C LEU A 124 28.15 24.05 -20.14
N LEU A 125 28.37 25.03 -19.26
CA LEU A 125 28.81 26.38 -19.64
C LEU A 125 30.31 26.43 -20.03
N GLY A 126 31.14 25.51 -19.51
CA GLY A 126 32.55 25.41 -19.86
C GLY A 126 32.84 24.68 -21.19
N ALA A 127 31.83 24.06 -21.82
CA ALA A 127 31.98 23.30 -23.06
C ALA A 127 31.48 24.04 -24.32
N GLY A 128 31.26 25.36 -24.23
CA GLY A 128 30.69 26.17 -25.29
C GLY A 128 31.42 27.49 -25.54
N GLU A 129 32.75 27.46 -25.71
CA GLU A 129 33.44 28.51 -26.48
C GLU A 129 33.32 28.17 -27.97
N ASP A 130 32.15 28.48 -28.55
CA ASP A 130 31.97 28.80 -29.97
C ASP A 130 30.54 29.32 -30.14
N ALA A 131 30.33 30.57 -29.72
CA ALA A 131 29.07 31.28 -29.90
C ALA A 131 28.97 31.78 -31.34
N LEU A 132 28.32 30.99 -32.19
CA LEU A 132 27.70 31.48 -33.43
C LEU A 132 26.43 32.25 -33.06
N ASP A 133 26.45 33.53 -33.41
CA ASP A 133 25.38 34.51 -33.37
C ASP A 133 24.22 34.09 -34.29
N PHE A 134 22.99 34.06 -33.75
CA PHE A 134 21.78 34.13 -34.56
C PHE A 134 20.71 34.93 -33.84
N SER A 135 20.66 36.21 -34.22
CA SER A 135 19.53 37.12 -34.07
C SER A 135 18.21 36.49 -34.52
N GLN A 136 17.21 36.63 -33.66
CA GLN A 136 15.85 36.14 -33.81
C GLN A 136 15.03 37.10 -34.69
N GLU A 137 14.72 36.71 -35.92
CA GLU A 137 13.61 37.30 -36.69
C GLU A 137 12.36 36.44 -36.52
N VAL A 138 11.25 37.12 -36.23
CA VAL A 138 9.92 36.57 -36.02
C VAL A 138 9.16 36.66 -37.34
N GLU A 139 8.64 35.54 -37.84
CA GLU A 139 7.34 35.50 -38.53
C GLU A 139 6.66 34.12 -38.38
N PRO A 140 5.32 34.06 -38.42
CA PRO A 140 4.55 32.90 -37.97
C PRO A 140 4.11 32.01 -39.14
N SER A 141 4.31 30.69 -39.03
CA SER A 141 3.51 29.74 -39.80
C SER A 141 3.40 28.37 -39.13
N PHE A 142 2.14 28.05 -38.85
CA PHE A 142 1.49 26.75 -38.66
C PHE A 142 2.21 25.57 -39.33
N VAL A 143 2.58 24.52 -38.56
CA VAL A 143 2.22 23.09 -38.75
C VAL A 143 2.77 22.29 -37.55
N SER A 144 1.91 21.40 -37.04
CA SER A 144 2.13 20.38 -36.00
C SER A 144 3.37 19.50 -36.24
N GLU A 145 4.33 19.51 -35.31
CA GLU A 145 5.28 18.42 -35.12
C GLU A 145 5.44 18.03 -33.65
N VAL A 146 5.45 16.71 -33.45
CA VAL A 146 5.45 15.98 -32.19
C VAL A 146 6.78 16.21 -31.46
N GLY A 147 6.75 16.98 -30.37
CA GLY A 147 7.88 17.22 -29.49
C GLY A 147 7.98 16.20 -28.34
N VAL A 148 9.19 15.69 -28.14
CA VAL A 148 9.67 14.79 -27.07
C VAL A 148 9.11 15.17 -25.67
N PRO A 149 8.61 14.21 -24.85
CA PRO A 149 8.07 14.52 -23.53
C PRO A 149 9.19 14.63 -22.50
N GLY A 150 9.68 15.84 -22.26
CA GLY A 150 10.83 16.03 -21.38
C GLY A 150 11.06 17.46 -20.90
N ARG A 151 10.00 18.23 -20.62
CA ARG A 151 10.04 19.47 -19.82
C ARG A 151 8.64 19.71 -19.26
N SER A 152 8.56 20.00 -17.96
CA SER A 152 7.33 20.30 -17.23
C SER A 152 6.54 21.40 -17.92
N ALA A 153 5.46 21.03 -18.63
CA ALA A 153 4.50 21.95 -19.23
C ALA A 153 3.48 22.41 -18.17
N LEU A 154 3.97 22.92 -17.05
CA LEU A 154 3.19 23.58 -16.02
C LEU A 154 3.97 24.79 -15.55
N ASP A 155 3.39 25.97 -15.71
CA ASP A 155 3.92 27.19 -15.12
C ASP A 155 3.97 27.05 -13.58
N SER A 156 4.89 27.76 -12.91
CA SER A 156 5.08 27.65 -11.45
C SER A 156 3.79 27.85 -10.64
N VAL A 157 2.88 28.68 -11.15
CA VAL A 157 1.55 28.95 -10.59
C VAL A 157 0.60 27.76 -10.79
N GLU A 158 0.62 27.12 -11.96
CA GLU A 158 -0.18 25.91 -12.23
C GLU A 158 0.33 24.71 -11.43
N ALA A 159 1.65 24.62 -11.21
CA ALA A 159 2.25 23.62 -10.35
C ALA A 159 1.88 23.84 -8.87
N ALA A 160 1.86 25.08 -8.39
CA ALA A 160 1.43 25.41 -7.03
C ALA A 160 -0.08 25.15 -6.82
N TYR A 161 -0.92 25.54 -7.78
CA TYR A 161 -2.35 25.25 -7.77
C TYR A 161 -2.63 23.74 -7.76
N SER A 162 -1.89 22.98 -8.57
CA SER A 162 -1.98 21.51 -8.59
C SER A 162 -1.57 20.89 -7.26
N ARG A 163 -0.55 21.44 -6.57
CA ARG A 163 -0.12 20.97 -5.24
C ARG A 163 -1.18 21.23 -4.16
N GLN A 164 -1.84 22.39 -4.18
CA GLN A 164 -2.90 22.69 -3.22
C GLN A 164 -4.09 21.74 -3.40
N ASN A 165 -4.55 21.54 -4.63
CA ASN A 165 -5.66 20.61 -4.92
C ASN A 165 -5.35 19.17 -4.49
N VAL A 166 -4.10 18.72 -4.65
CA VAL A 166 -3.64 17.41 -4.16
C VAL A 166 -3.66 17.36 -2.63
N SER A 167 -3.18 18.41 -1.96
CA SER A 167 -3.21 18.50 -0.50
C SER A 167 -4.64 18.43 0.04
N ASP A 168 -5.56 19.20 -0.56
CA ASP A 168 -6.97 19.23 -0.17
C ASP A 168 -7.66 17.88 -0.42
N MET A 169 -7.32 17.22 -1.54
CA MET A 169 -7.76 15.85 -1.82
C MET A 169 -7.29 14.87 -0.74
N TRP A 170 -6.03 14.94 -0.30
CA TRP A 170 -5.53 14.06 0.76
C TRP A 170 -6.11 14.38 2.15
N LEU A 171 -6.40 15.66 2.43
CA LEU A 171 -7.11 16.06 3.64
C LEU A 171 -8.53 15.46 3.67
N MET A 172 -9.22 15.50 2.53
CA MET A 172 -10.52 14.85 2.36
C MET A 172 -10.42 13.34 2.55
N VAL A 173 -9.43 12.68 1.94
CA VAL A 173 -9.19 11.24 2.11
C VAL A 173 -9.01 10.92 3.59
N LYS A 174 -8.13 11.65 4.28
CA LYS A 174 -7.87 11.48 5.71
C LYS A 174 -9.17 11.58 6.52
N GLN A 175 -9.95 12.64 6.34
CA GLN A 175 -11.20 12.86 7.09
C GLN A 175 -12.22 11.75 6.84
N MET A 176 -12.42 11.36 5.59
CA MET A 176 -13.39 10.33 5.21
C MET A 176 -12.99 8.93 5.67
N THR A 177 -11.68 8.67 5.85
CA THR A 177 -11.16 7.40 6.35
C THR A 177 -11.05 7.33 7.86
N ASP A 178 -11.18 8.46 8.56
CA ASP A 178 -11.16 8.54 10.02
C ASP A 178 -12.52 8.10 10.58
N VAL A 179 -12.79 6.80 10.46
CA VAL A 179 -14.04 6.15 10.88
C VAL A 179 -13.70 4.97 11.77
N LEU A 180 -14.48 4.74 12.83
CA LEU A 180 -14.25 3.62 13.73
C LEU A 180 -14.39 2.29 12.97
N LEU A 181 -13.25 1.65 12.71
CA LEU A 181 -13.21 0.36 12.05
C LEU A 181 -13.68 -0.72 13.02
N VAL A 182 -14.91 -1.21 12.83
CA VAL A 182 -15.34 -2.45 13.47
C VAL A 182 -14.56 -3.59 12.80
N PRO A 183 -13.94 -4.53 13.56
CA PRO A 183 -13.29 -5.71 13.00
C PRO A 183 -14.31 -6.65 12.34
N ALA A 184 -14.79 -6.29 11.16
CA ALA A 184 -15.74 -7.08 10.41
C ALA A 184 -14.98 -8.13 9.61
N LYS A 185 -15.43 -9.40 9.71
CA LYS A 185 -14.94 -10.49 8.85
C LYS A 185 -15.26 -10.27 7.37
N ASP A 186 -16.20 -9.38 7.07
CA ASP A 186 -16.71 -9.10 5.73
C ASP A 186 -16.82 -7.59 5.49
N THR A 187 -15.98 -7.06 4.61
CA THR A 187 -15.91 -5.63 4.28
C THR A 187 -17.21 -5.13 3.67
N LEU A 188 -17.92 -5.94 2.87
CA LEU A 188 -19.18 -5.52 2.25
C LEU A 188 -20.25 -5.26 3.31
N LYS A 189 -20.41 -6.19 4.25
CA LYS A 189 -21.39 -6.05 5.34
C LYS A 189 -21.08 -4.85 6.22
N SER A 190 -19.80 -4.58 6.48
CA SER A 190 -19.37 -3.38 7.21
C SER A 190 -19.72 -2.10 6.45
N ARG A 191 -19.37 -2.01 5.16
CA ARG A 191 -19.63 -0.84 4.30
C ARG A 191 -21.11 -0.53 4.10
N VAL A 192 -21.95 -1.57 4.07
CA VAL A 192 -23.41 -1.44 3.87
C VAL A 192 -24.16 -1.24 5.20
N SER A 193 -23.50 -1.42 6.34
CA SER A 193 -24.09 -1.15 7.65
C SER A 193 -24.55 0.31 7.75
N VAL A 194 -25.74 0.51 8.31
CA VAL A 194 -26.33 1.83 8.54
C VAL A 194 -25.39 2.71 9.38
N ASP A 195 -24.77 2.16 10.42
CA ASP A 195 -23.82 2.89 11.28
C ASP A 195 -22.62 3.40 10.49
N MET A 196 -22.07 2.58 9.59
CA MET A 196 -20.92 2.93 8.77
C MET A 196 -21.28 3.99 7.72
N GLN A 197 -22.45 3.85 7.08
CA GLN A 197 -22.93 4.83 6.12
C GLN A 197 -23.24 6.18 6.77
N MET A 198 -23.84 6.16 7.97
CA MET A 198 -24.05 7.37 8.78
C MET A 198 -22.72 8.03 9.13
N ALA A 199 -21.72 7.24 9.52
CA ALA A 199 -20.40 7.75 9.84
C ALA A 199 -19.72 8.40 8.62
N PHE A 200 -19.78 7.78 7.44
CA PHE A 200 -19.27 8.40 6.21
C PHE A 200 -19.96 9.73 5.88
N VAL A 201 -21.28 9.80 6.01
CA VAL A 201 -22.02 11.06 5.78
C VAL A 201 -21.63 12.12 6.80
N ARG A 202 -21.44 11.76 8.08
CA ARG A 202 -20.95 12.70 9.10
C ARG A 202 -19.57 13.24 8.76
N GLN A 203 -18.63 12.38 8.35
CA GLN A 203 -17.28 12.82 7.97
C GLN A 203 -17.30 13.70 6.73
N ALA A 204 -18.15 13.39 5.74
CA ALA A 204 -18.32 14.22 4.55
C ALA A 204 -18.88 15.61 4.90
N LEU A 205 -19.90 15.66 5.77
CA LEU A 205 -20.48 16.91 6.25
C LEU A 205 -19.47 17.73 7.03
N GLN A 206 -18.72 17.11 7.96
CA GLN A 206 -17.70 17.78 8.74
C GLN A 206 -16.58 18.35 7.85
N PHE A 207 -16.17 17.61 6.81
CA PHE A 207 -15.21 18.12 5.83
C PHE A 207 -15.74 19.36 5.11
N LEU A 208 -16.98 19.31 4.60
CA LEU A 208 -17.62 20.42 3.89
C LEU A 208 -17.86 21.64 4.79
N GLU A 209 -18.24 21.41 6.05
CA GLU A 209 -18.45 22.45 7.07
C GLU A 209 -17.12 23.13 7.43
N ASN A 210 -16.06 22.36 7.68
CA ASN A 210 -14.72 22.89 7.98
C ASN A 210 -14.11 23.62 6.78
N SER A 211 -14.25 23.08 5.57
CA SER A 211 -13.81 23.74 4.33
C SER A 211 -14.48 25.12 4.18
N TYR A 212 -15.78 25.19 4.44
CA TYR A 212 -16.51 26.46 4.36
C TYR A 212 -16.16 27.44 5.48
N LYS A 213 -15.92 26.94 6.70
CA LYS A 213 -15.44 27.77 7.80
C LYS A 213 -14.07 28.38 7.48
N ASN A 214 -13.17 27.61 6.88
CA ASN A 214 -11.87 28.10 6.40
C ASN A 214 -12.03 29.12 5.28
N TYR A 215 -12.90 28.85 4.28
CA TYR A 215 -13.23 29.82 3.24
C TYR A 215 -13.77 31.13 3.82
N THR A 216 -14.66 31.04 4.82
CA THR A 216 -15.22 32.21 5.51
C THR A 216 -14.12 32.99 6.21
N MET A 217 -13.24 32.30 6.93
CA MET A 217 -12.09 32.88 7.60
C MET A 217 -11.19 33.64 6.60
N VAL A 218 -10.75 32.98 5.54
CA VAL A 218 -9.90 33.58 4.50
C VAL A 218 -10.59 34.78 3.83
N THR A 219 -11.89 34.68 3.55
CA THR A 219 -12.65 35.78 2.90
C THR A 219 -12.74 37.00 3.80
N VAL A 220 -13.01 36.81 5.10
CA VAL A 220 -13.10 37.90 6.09
C VAL A 220 -11.75 38.55 6.32
N PHE A 221 -10.69 37.75 6.54
CA PHE A 221 -9.34 38.28 6.73
C PHE A 221 -8.75 38.92 5.46
N GLY A 222 -9.19 38.49 4.27
CA GLY A 222 -8.85 39.14 3.01
C GLY A 222 -9.52 40.50 2.80
N ASN A 223 -10.66 40.76 3.47
CA ASN A 223 -11.49 41.95 3.28
C ASN A 223 -11.78 42.70 4.60
N LEU A 224 -10.78 42.79 5.50
CA LEU A 224 -10.96 43.31 6.87
C LEU A 224 -11.67 44.68 6.94
N HIS A 225 -11.35 45.60 6.01
CA HIS A 225 -11.97 46.93 5.97
C HIS A 225 -13.49 46.89 5.75
N GLN A 226 -13.97 45.98 4.88
CA GLN A 226 -15.41 45.81 4.62
C GLN A 226 -16.07 44.90 5.66
N ALA A 227 -15.33 43.90 6.14
CA ALA A 227 -15.84 42.90 7.07
C ALA A 227 -16.18 43.49 8.44
N GLN A 228 -15.45 44.53 8.88
CA GLN A 228 -15.60 45.16 10.20
C GLN A 228 -15.57 44.15 11.36
N LEU A 229 -14.64 43.20 11.29
CA LEU A 229 -14.50 42.14 12.29
C LEU A 229 -14.20 42.76 13.66
N GLY A 230 -15.08 42.50 14.63
CA GLY A 230 -14.92 42.93 16.02
C GLY A 230 -13.82 42.16 16.77
N GLY A 231 -13.59 42.52 18.04
CA GLY A 231 -12.53 41.93 18.86
C GLY A 231 -12.84 40.57 19.50
N VAL A 232 -14.07 40.04 19.38
CA VAL A 232 -14.47 38.77 19.98
C VAL A 232 -14.32 37.63 18.96
N PRO A 233 -13.45 36.64 19.20
CA PRO A 233 -13.31 35.49 18.32
C PRO A 233 -14.55 34.59 18.42
N GLY A 234 -15.02 34.09 17.27
CA GLY A 234 -16.11 33.10 17.23
C GLY A 234 -16.76 33.00 15.86
N THR A 235 -17.40 31.86 15.58
CA THR A 235 -18.09 31.62 14.29
C THR A 235 -19.22 32.61 14.07
N TYR A 236 -19.95 33.00 15.13
CA TYR A 236 -21.02 34.00 15.05
C TYR A 236 -20.50 35.33 14.47
N GLN A 237 -19.44 35.89 15.05
CA GLN A 237 -18.88 37.17 14.61
C GLN A 237 -18.23 37.06 13.22
N LEU A 238 -17.62 35.91 12.93
CA LEU A 238 -17.07 35.63 11.62
C LEU A 238 -18.16 35.63 10.54
N VAL A 239 -19.32 35.05 10.83
CA VAL A 239 -20.48 35.03 9.93
C VAL A 239 -21.09 36.44 9.78
N CYS A 240 -21.26 37.20 10.87
CA CYS A 240 -21.70 38.60 10.76
C CYS A 240 -20.78 39.42 9.84
N SER A 241 -19.47 39.22 9.99
CA SER A 241 -18.45 39.87 9.17
C SER A 241 -18.47 39.40 7.70
N LEU A 242 -18.77 38.12 7.46
CA LEU A 242 -18.97 37.60 6.10
C LEU A 242 -20.20 38.24 5.43
N LEU A 243 -21.29 38.42 6.17
CA LEU A 243 -22.51 39.03 5.63
C LEU A 243 -22.30 40.48 5.21
N ASN A 244 -21.46 41.23 5.92
CA ASN A 244 -21.06 42.60 5.53
C ASN A 244 -20.37 42.63 4.15
N ILE A 245 -19.71 41.55 3.75
CA ILE A 245 -19.01 41.44 2.46
C ILE A 245 -19.96 40.91 1.37
N LYS A 246 -20.72 39.85 1.67
CA LYS A 246 -21.47 39.09 0.67
C LYS A 246 -22.85 39.66 0.34
N LEU A 247 -23.53 40.30 1.28
CA LEU A 247 -24.90 40.76 1.07
C LEU A 247 -24.93 42.26 0.76
N PRO A 248 -25.37 42.67 -0.45
CA PRO A 248 -25.66 44.07 -0.70
C PRO A 248 -26.87 44.52 0.12
N THR A 249 -26.77 45.69 0.75
CA THR A 249 -27.87 46.28 1.53
C THR A 249 -28.71 47.23 0.65
N PRO A 250 -30.05 47.15 0.62
CA PRO A 250 -30.94 46.12 1.19
C PRO A 250 -31.35 45.04 0.16
N LEU A 251 -31.50 43.80 0.64
CA LEU A 251 -32.05 42.68 -0.14
C LEU A 251 -33.58 42.62 0.01
N PRO A 252 -34.36 42.74 -1.08
CA PRO A 252 -35.80 42.57 -1.03
C PRO A 252 -36.17 41.12 -0.65
N GLY A 253 -37.18 40.95 0.21
CA GLY A 253 -37.80 39.63 0.48
C GLY A 253 -37.38 38.91 1.75
N MET A 254 -36.43 39.45 2.53
CA MET A 254 -36.02 38.90 3.83
C MET A 254 -37.17 38.98 4.86
N GLN A 255 -37.36 37.91 5.63
CA GLN A 255 -38.46 37.79 6.60
C GLN A 255 -37.97 37.65 8.04
N ASP A 256 -38.88 37.90 8.98
CA ASP A 256 -38.69 37.70 10.43
C ASP A 256 -37.56 38.55 11.06
N GLY A 257 -37.29 39.72 10.46
CA GLY A 257 -36.46 40.77 11.06
C GLY A 257 -34.96 40.62 10.88
N GLU A 258 -34.23 41.46 11.61
CA GLU A 258 -32.77 41.55 11.58
C GLU A 258 -32.21 41.46 13.00
N VAL A 259 -31.03 40.87 13.14
CA VAL A 259 -30.22 40.86 14.38
C VAL A 259 -28.91 41.56 14.06
N GLU A 260 -28.59 42.61 14.81
CA GLU A 260 -27.38 43.43 14.63
C GLU A 260 -27.24 44.03 13.20
N GLY A 261 -28.36 44.25 12.51
CA GLY A 261 -28.40 44.80 11.15
C GLY A 261 -28.26 43.76 10.03
N HIS A 262 -28.28 42.47 10.37
CA HIS A 262 -28.23 41.37 9.40
C HIS A 262 -29.52 40.54 9.41
N PRO A 263 -29.98 40.02 8.25
CA PRO A 263 -31.13 39.13 8.18
C PRO A 263 -30.98 37.87 9.04
N VAL A 264 -31.98 37.57 9.87
CA VAL A 264 -31.94 36.46 10.85
C VAL A 264 -31.68 35.12 10.17
N TRP A 265 -32.38 34.82 9.08
CA TRP A 265 -32.25 33.53 8.39
C TRP A 265 -30.91 33.34 7.69
N ALA A 266 -30.33 34.42 7.17
CA ALA A 266 -28.99 34.37 6.59
C ALA A 266 -27.94 34.05 7.66
N LEU A 267 -28.02 34.68 8.83
CA LEU A 267 -27.14 34.38 9.96
C LEU A 267 -27.25 32.90 10.40
N ILE A 268 -28.48 32.39 10.54
CA ILE A 268 -28.71 30.98 10.90
C ILE A 268 -28.12 30.06 9.82
N TYR A 269 -28.42 30.31 8.54
CA TYR A 269 -27.94 29.50 7.43
C TYR A 269 -26.41 29.40 7.39
N PHE A 270 -25.69 30.52 7.45
CA PHE A 270 -24.23 30.50 7.37
C PHE A 270 -23.57 29.92 8.64
N CYS A 271 -24.19 30.06 9.82
CA CYS A 271 -23.73 29.36 11.02
C CYS A 271 -23.86 27.84 10.87
N LEU A 272 -25.00 27.36 10.36
CA LEU A 272 -25.22 25.94 10.05
C LEU A 272 -24.24 25.44 8.98
N ARG A 273 -23.97 26.24 7.95
CA ARG A 273 -23.03 25.92 6.87
C ARG A 273 -21.59 25.76 7.36
N CYS A 274 -21.23 26.44 8.45
CA CYS A 274 -19.94 26.29 9.14
C CYS A 274 -19.93 25.12 10.16
N GLY A 275 -21.03 24.39 10.31
CA GLY A 275 -21.16 23.29 11.28
C GLY A 275 -21.32 23.73 12.74
N ASP A 276 -21.51 25.03 13.00
CA ASP A 276 -21.59 25.58 14.36
C ASP A 276 -23.04 25.80 14.80
N LEU A 277 -23.64 24.74 15.35
CA LEU A 277 -25.00 24.76 15.88
C LEU A 277 -25.14 25.72 17.07
N SER A 278 -24.07 25.92 17.85
CA SER A 278 -24.10 26.79 19.03
C SER A 278 -24.20 28.27 18.64
N ALA A 279 -23.45 28.68 17.61
CA ALA A 279 -23.55 30.00 17.02
C ALA A 279 -24.92 30.24 16.38
N ALA A 280 -25.48 29.24 15.69
CA ALA A 280 -26.84 29.33 15.16
C ALA A 280 -27.89 29.50 16.27
N MET A 281 -27.76 28.78 17.38
CA MET A 281 -28.65 28.91 18.54
C MET A 281 -28.55 30.28 19.23
N GLN A 282 -27.37 30.89 19.22
CA GLN A 282 -27.19 32.27 19.69
C GLN A 282 -28.06 33.25 18.88
N VAL A 283 -28.11 33.10 17.55
CA VAL A 283 -29.00 33.89 16.67
C VAL A 283 -30.47 33.63 17.01
N VAL A 284 -30.86 32.35 17.11
CA VAL A 284 -32.24 31.93 17.40
C VAL A 284 -32.72 32.47 18.75
N ASN A 285 -31.86 32.49 19.77
CA ASN A 285 -32.19 33.05 21.08
C ASN A 285 -32.38 34.58 21.03
N ARG A 286 -31.58 35.29 20.23
CA ARG A 286 -31.71 36.76 20.05
C ARG A 286 -32.99 37.11 19.29
N ALA A 287 -33.40 36.29 18.33
CA ALA A 287 -34.61 36.49 17.52
C ALA A 287 -35.84 35.69 18.03
N GLN A 288 -35.83 35.17 19.26
CA GLN A 288 -36.84 34.19 19.73
C GLN A 288 -38.29 34.66 19.57
N HIS A 289 -38.54 35.96 19.75
CA HIS A 289 -39.88 36.54 19.71
C HIS A 289 -40.46 36.57 18.29
N GLN A 290 -39.62 36.48 17.27
CA GLN A 290 -39.98 36.54 15.85
C GLN A 290 -40.08 35.14 15.22
N LEU A 291 -39.40 34.14 15.81
CA LEU A 291 -39.23 32.79 15.24
C LEU A 291 -40.27 31.76 15.69
N GLY A 292 -41.13 32.09 16.66
CA GLY A 292 -42.19 31.20 17.14
C GLY A 292 -41.68 29.82 17.60
N ASP A 293 -42.33 28.75 17.14
CA ASP A 293 -42.02 27.36 17.51
C ASP A 293 -40.66 26.87 16.96
N PHE A 294 -40.02 27.60 16.04
CA PHE A 294 -38.75 27.19 15.43
C PHE A 294 -37.65 26.98 16.47
N LYS A 295 -37.60 27.81 17.52
CA LYS A 295 -36.62 27.66 18.61
C LYS A 295 -36.74 26.30 19.28
N ILE A 296 -37.96 25.81 19.51
CA ILE A 296 -38.21 24.52 20.16
C ILE A 296 -37.73 23.39 19.26
N TRP A 297 -38.07 23.45 17.96
CA TRP A 297 -37.61 22.46 16.98
C TRP A 297 -36.09 22.47 16.85
N PHE A 298 -35.46 23.64 16.84
CA PHE A 298 -34.01 23.76 16.75
C PHE A 298 -33.28 23.25 17.99
N GLN A 299 -33.83 23.47 19.20
CA GLN A 299 -33.31 22.90 20.44
C GLN A 299 -33.38 21.36 20.44
N GLU A 300 -34.50 20.79 19.97
CA GLU A 300 -34.65 19.34 19.82
C GLU A 300 -33.61 18.78 18.83
N TYR A 301 -33.43 19.44 17.68
CA TYR A 301 -32.44 19.07 16.67
C TYR A 301 -31.01 19.06 17.21
N MET A 302 -30.63 20.05 18.00
CA MET A 302 -29.28 20.15 18.59
C MET A 302 -29.00 19.11 19.67
N ASN A 303 -30.01 18.75 20.46
CA ASN A 303 -29.86 17.79 21.56
C ASN A 303 -29.85 16.33 21.06
N SER A 304 -30.22 16.10 19.80
CA SER A 304 -30.21 14.78 19.17
C SER A 304 -28.79 14.41 18.71
N PRO A 305 -28.27 13.22 19.09
CA PRO A 305 -26.92 12.79 18.69
C PRO A 305 -26.76 12.66 17.18
N ASP A 306 -27.86 12.41 16.47
CA ASP A 306 -27.89 12.20 15.02
C ASP A 306 -28.34 13.46 14.25
N ARG A 307 -28.47 14.60 14.94
CA ARG A 307 -29.02 15.85 14.39
C ARG A 307 -30.37 15.62 13.70
N ARG A 308 -31.32 15.05 14.46
CA ARG A 308 -32.68 14.73 13.97
C ARG A 308 -33.77 15.18 14.93
N LEU A 309 -34.90 15.58 14.34
CA LEU A 309 -36.15 15.78 15.06
C LEU A 309 -36.85 14.45 15.33
N SER A 310 -37.68 14.39 16.36
CA SER A 310 -38.59 13.26 16.56
C SER A 310 -39.60 13.17 15.41
N PRO A 311 -40.12 11.97 15.08
CA PRO A 311 -41.06 11.80 13.96
C PRO A 311 -42.30 12.69 14.07
N ALA A 312 -42.78 12.96 15.29
CA ALA A 312 -43.92 13.84 15.52
C ALA A 312 -43.61 15.31 15.22
N THR A 313 -42.46 15.81 15.68
CA THR A 313 -42.01 17.19 15.41
C THR A 313 -41.66 17.37 13.94
N GLU A 314 -40.96 16.41 13.34
CA GLU A 314 -40.57 16.40 11.93
C GLU A 314 -41.81 16.51 11.02
N ASN A 315 -42.86 15.71 11.28
CA ASN A 315 -44.10 15.77 10.51
C ASN A 315 -44.82 17.12 10.63
N LYS A 316 -44.80 17.75 11.81
CA LYS A 316 -45.35 19.11 12.01
C LYS A 316 -44.56 20.15 11.21
N LEU A 317 -43.24 20.08 11.25
CA LEU A 317 -42.37 21.00 10.51
C LEU A 317 -42.55 20.83 8.99
N ARG A 318 -42.59 19.58 8.49
CA ARG A 318 -42.87 19.29 7.07
C ARG A 318 -44.20 19.84 6.61
N LEU A 319 -45.25 19.69 7.41
CA LEU A 319 -46.58 20.23 7.11
C LEU A 319 -46.56 21.76 7.07
N HIS A 320 -45.90 22.40 8.03
CA HIS A 320 -45.73 23.84 8.08
C HIS A 320 -44.97 24.36 6.85
N TYR A 321 -43.88 23.68 6.47
CA TYR A 321 -43.09 24.03 5.28
C TYR A 321 -43.94 23.97 4.01
N ARG A 322 -44.63 22.86 3.77
CA ARG A 322 -45.45 22.64 2.57
C ARG A 322 -46.61 23.65 2.44
N ARG A 323 -47.24 24.03 3.55
CA ARG A 323 -48.42 24.91 3.55
C ARG A 323 -48.07 26.40 3.52
N VAL A 324 -46.98 26.80 4.18
CA VAL A 324 -46.69 28.20 4.46
C VAL A 324 -45.38 28.67 3.84
N LEU A 325 -44.33 27.85 3.89
CA LEU A 325 -42.97 28.32 3.59
C LEU A 325 -42.48 28.01 2.18
N ARG A 326 -43.05 27.04 1.48
CA ARG A 326 -42.58 26.60 0.14
C ARG A 326 -42.46 27.75 -0.86
N ASN A 327 -43.39 28.71 -0.79
CA ASN A 327 -43.42 29.89 -1.65
C ASN A 327 -42.93 31.17 -0.93
N SER A 328 -42.19 31.03 0.18
CA SER A 328 -41.64 32.17 0.91
C SER A 328 -40.66 32.95 0.02
N ALA A 329 -40.67 34.28 0.11
CA ALA A 329 -39.73 35.14 -0.61
C ALA A 329 -38.31 35.07 -0.05
N ASP A 330 -38.13 34.60 1.19
CA ASP A 330 -36.83 34.49 1.85
C ASP A 330 -36.19 33.13 1.53
N PRO A 331 -35.11 33.08 0.72
CA PRO A 331 -34.50 31.83 0.31
C PRO A 331 -33.70 31.16 1.43
N TYR A 332 -33.13 31.93 2.37
CA TYR A 332 -32.41 31.39 3.52
C TYR A 332 -33.38 30.70 4.48
N LYS A 333 -34.56 31.30 4.70
CA LYS A 333 -35.63 30.68 5.49
C LYS A 333 -36.04 29.34 4.90
N ARG A 334 -36.29 29.27 3.59
CA ARG A 334 -36.63 28.01 2.92
C ARG A 334 -35.54 26.96 3.14
N ALA A 335 -34.28 27.31 2.90
CA ALA A 335 -33.16 26.39 3.03
C ALA A 335 -32.95 25.88 4.46
N VAL A 336 -33.06 26.73 5.49
CA VAL A 336 -32.89 26.33 6.90
C VAL A 336 -33.98 25.35 7.35
N TYR A 337 -35.25 25.63 7.02
CA TYR A 337 -36.35 24.71 7.33
C TYR A 337 -36.22 23.39 6.57
N CYS A 338 -35.81 23.45 5.31
CA CYS A 338 -35.55 22.28 4.48
C CYS A 338 -34.44 21.38 5.06
N LEU A 339 -33.36 21.99 5.55
CA LEU A 339 -32.24 21.29 6.19
C LEU A 339 -32.66 20.56 7.47
N ILE A 340 -33.31 21.27 8.39
CA ILE A 340 -33.71 20.73 9.70
C ILE A 340 -34.85 19.71 9.56
N GLY A 341 -35.79 19.99 8.66
CA GLY A 341 -36.99 19.17 8.43
C GLY A 341 -36.81 18.03 7.44
N LYS A 342 -35.66 17.95 6.76
CA LYS A 342 -35.37 17.00 5.68
C LYS A 342 -36.55 16.87 4.72
N CYS A 343 -36.93 17.98 4.08
CA CYS A 343 -38.11 18.05 3.22
C CYS A 343 -37.77 18.68 1.85
N ASP A 344 -38.70 18.63 0.90
CA ASP A 344 -38.57 19.28 -0.42
C ASP A 344 -37.27 18.92 -1.17
N ILE A 345 -36.93 17.63 -1.21
CA ILE A 345 -35.70 17.10 -1.81
C ILE A 345 -35.54 17.50 -3.29
N GLY A 346 -36.66 17.76 -3.98
CA GLY A 346 -36.64 18.21 -5.37
C GLY A 346 -36.07 19.62 -5.56
N ASP A 347 -36.14 20.49 -4.54
CA ASP A 347 -35.53 21.81 -4.61
C ASP A 347 -34.02 21.72 -4.29
N ASN A 348 -33.22 22.39 -5.11
CA ASN A 348 -31.77 22.49 -4.94
C ASN A 348 -31.38 23.78 -4.22
N HIS A 349 -32.33 24.68 -3.96
CA HIS A 349 -32.12 25.99 -3.34
C HIS A 349 -30.97 26.78 -4.00
N GLY A 350 -30.95 26.80 -5.34
CA GLY A 350 -29.87 27.41 -6.13
C GLY A 350 -29.69 28.93 -5.91
N GLU A 351 -30.65 29.60 -5.28
CA GLU A 351 -30.54 31.01 -4.85
C GLU A 351 -29.52 31.20 -3.70
N VAL A 352 -29.28 30.17 -2.88
CA VAL A 352 -28.34 30.22 -1.74
C VAL A 352 -27.23 29.17 -1.83
N ALA A 353 -27.47 28.05 -2.52
CA ALA A 353 -26.51 26.98 -2.76
C ALA A 353 -26.11 26.97 -4.24
N ASP A 354 -25.25 27.89 -4.63
CA ASP A 354 -24.82 28.11 -6.02
C ASP A 354 -23.59 27.27 -6.41
N LYS A 355 -22.83 26.74 -5.44
CA LYS A 355 -21.67 25.88 -5.68
C LYS A 355 -21.98 24.39 -5.52
N THR A 356 -21.18 23.55 -6.19
CA THR A 356 -21.27 22.08 -6.06
C THR A 356 -21.08 21.60 -4.63
N GLU A 357 -20.17 22.20 -3.85
CA GLU A 357 -19.97 21.84 -2.45
C GLU A 357 -21.20 22.16 -1.59
N ASP A 358 -21.90 23.26 -1.88
CA ASP A 358 -23.11 23.67 -1.17
C ASP A 358 -24.27 22.72 -1.50
N TYR A 359 -24.37 22.32 -2.77
CA TYR A 359 -25.30 21.27 -3.21
C TYR A 359 -25.04 19.94 -2.48
N LEU A 360 -23.77 19.49 -2.43
CA LEU A 360 -23.41 18.24 -1.74
C LEU A 360 -23.72 18.32 -0.24
N TRP A 361 -23.36 19.43 0.42
CA TRP A 361 -23.64 19.62 1.85
C TRP A 361 -25.14 19.58 2.14
N LEU A 362 -25.97 20.23 1.31
CA LEU A 362 -27.42 20.22 1.45
C LEU A 362 -27.99 18.82 1.26
N LYS A 363 -27.66 18.13 0.16
CA LYS A 363 -28.20 16.79 -0.13
C LYS A 363 -27.73 15.74 0.89
N LEU A 364 -26.49 15.81 1.37
CA LEU A 364 -25.99 14.91 2.41
C LEU A 364 -26.72 15.08 3.74
N ASN A 365 -27.10 16.31 4.12
CA ASN A 365 -27.94 16.55 5.30
C ASN A 365 -29.36 15.97 5.13
N GLN A 366 -29.89 15.95 3.90
CA GLN A 366 -31.20 15.41 3.58
C GLN A 366 -31.22 13.86 3.51
N VAL A 367 -30.07 13.18 3.56
CA VAL A 367 -30.03 11.71 3.55
C VAL A 367 -30.70 11.14 4.80
N CYS A 368 -31.58 10.17 4.58
CA CYS A 368 -32.30 9.43 5.61
C CYS A 368 -31.88 7.96 5.61
N PHE A 369 -31.62 7.42 6.81
CA PHE A 369 -31.17 6.05 7.02
C PHE A 369 -32.19 5.17 7.75
N ASP A 370 -33.29 5.74 8.25
CA ASP A 370 -34.33 4.95 8.92
C ASP A 370 -35.06 4.11 7.88
N GLU A 371 -35.42 2.88 8.22
CA GLU A 371 -36.28 2.02 7.40
C GLU A 371 -37.77 2.32 7.64
N ASP A 372 -38.12 2.94 8.76
CA ASP A 372 -39.50 3.14 9.18
C ASP A 372 -40.28 4.02 8.20
N GLY A 373 -41.30 3.42 7.57
CA GLY A 373 -42.21 4.00 6.57
C GLY A 373 -43.15 5.11 7.07
N SER A 374 -42.76 5.87 8.10
CA SER A 374 -43.60 6.90 8.72
C SER A 374 -43.70 8.20 7.90
N SER A 375 -42.75 8.43 6.99
CA SER A 375 -42.69 9.61 6.13
C SER A 375 -43.07 9.30 4.67
N SER A 376 -43.70 10.28 3.99
CA SER A 376 -44.11 10.12 2.58
C SER A 376 -42.90 9.86 1.68
N PRO A 377 -42.96 8.91 0.71
CA PRO A 377 -41.83 8.54 -0.14
C PRO A 377 -41.18 9.70 -0.91
N GLN A 378 -41.95 10.76 -1.19
CA GLN A 378 -41.50 11.95 -1.93
C GLN A 378 -40.55 12.85 -1.11
N ASP A 379 -40.49 12.65 0.22
CA ASP A 379 -39.64 13.43 1.14
C ASP A 379 -38.47 12.59 1.69
N ARG A 380 -38.14 11.44 1.08
CA ARG A 380 -37.01 10.60 1.51
C ARG A 380 -35.96 10.48 0.39
N MET A 381 -34.72 10.81 0.73
CA MET A 381 -33.54 10.55 -0.10
C MET A 381 -32.66 9.54 0.63
N THR A 382 -32.40 8.39 0.02
CA THR A 382 -31.41 7.44 0.53
C THR A 382 -30.02 7.77 -0.02
N LEU A 383 -28.97 7.31 0.67
CA LEU A 383 -27.60 7.48 0.17
C LEU A 383 -27.43 6.84 -1.21
N ALA A 384 -28.00 5.66 -1.44
CA ALA A 384 -27.95 4.98 -2.72
C ALA A 384 -28.63 5.76 -3.86
N GLN A 385 -29.74 6.45 -3.58
CA GLN A 385 -30.40 7.31 -4.56
C GLN A 385 -29.52 8.52 -4.92
N LEU A 386 -28.91 9.17 -3.92
CA LEU A 386 -27.97 10.28 -4.17
C LEU A 386 -26.74 9.81 -4.95
N GLN A 387 -26.18 8.65 -4.61
CA GLN A 387 -25.05 8.06 -5.31
C GLN A 387 -25.37 7.78 -6.78
N LYS A 388 -26.54 7.18 -7.05
CA LYS A 388 -27.04 6.96 -8.40
C LYS A 388 -27.18 8.27 -9.18
N GLN A 389 -27.79 9.28 -8.57
CA GLN A 389 -27.99 10.58 -9.21
C GLN A 389 -26.67 11.22 -9.65
N LEU A 390 -25.63 11.14 -8.81
CA LEU A 390 -24.33 11.74 -9.10
C LEU A 390 -23.53 10.93 -10.13
N LEU A 391 -23.57 9.60 -10.06
CA LEU A 391 -22.76 8.72 -10.91
C LEU A 391 -23.42 8.42 -12.27
N GLU A 392 -24.71 8.10 -12.28
CA GLU A 392 -25.43 7.63 -13.47
C GLU A 392 -26.26 8.73 -14.14
N ASP A 393 -27.03 9.51 -13.37
CA ASP A 393 -27.98 10.48 -13.94
C ASP A 393 -27.28 11.78 -14.38
N TYR A 394 -26.35 12.30 -13.57
CA TYR A 394 -25.52 13.47 -13.92
C TYR A 394 -24.27 13.05 -14.69
N GLY A 395 -23.51 12.09 -14.12
CA GLY A 395 -22.32 11.52 -14.73
C GLY A 395 -21.19 12.53 -14.99
N GLU A 396 -20.17 12.07 -15.70
CA GLU A 396 -18.90 12.81 -15.91
C GLU A 396 -19.07 14.08 -16.77
N SER A 397 -20.04 14.11 -17.68
CA SER A 397 -20.28 15.24 -18.59
C SER A 397 -20.83 16.45 -17.85
N HIS A 398 -21.76 16.25 -16.92
CA HIS A 398 -22.35 17.32 -16.12
C HIS A 398 -21.29 18.07 -15.30
N PHE A 399 -20.33 17.35 -14.72
CA PHE A 399 -19.26 17.93 -13.92
C PHE A 399 -18.04 18.37 -14.73
N SER A 400 -18.07 18.27 -16.06
CA SER A 400 -16.91 18.53 -16.92
C SER A 400 -15.65 17.82 -16.40
N ALA A 401 -15.79 16.54 -16.05
CA ALA A 401 -14.83 15.82 -15.22
C ALA A 401 -13.41 15.75 -15.82
N SER A 402 -13.29 15.83 -17.15
CA SER A 402 -12.01 15.95 -17.85
C SER A 402 -11.25 17.24 -17.52
N HIS A 403 -11.97 18.36 -17.37
CA HIS A 403 -11.42 19.67 -17.05
C HIS A 403 -11.30 19.90 -15.54
N GLN A 404 -12.19 19.30 -14.74
CA GLN A 404 -12.23 19.46 -13.28
C GLN A 404 -12.14 18.10 -12.55
N PRO A 405 -11.01 17.38 -12.65
CA PRO A 405 -10.88 16.04 -12.09
C PRO A 405 -10.97 16.00 -10.56
N PHE A 406 -10.43 17.02 -9.88
CA PHE A 406 -10.51 17.10 -8.41
C PHE A 406 -11.94 17.29 -7.90
N LEU A 407 -12.75 18.10 -8.59
CA LEU A 407 -14.15 18.33 -8.23
C LEU A 407 -14.98 17.06 -8.37
N TYR A 408 -14.85 16.36 -9.51
CA TYR A 408 -15.60 15.13 -9.71
C TYR A 408 -15.14 14.00 -8.76
N PHE A 409 -13.83 13.92 -8.48
CA PHE A 409 -13.31 13.03 -7.45
C PHE A 409 -13.91 13.35 -6.07
N GLN A 410 -13.96 14.63 -5.69
CA GLN A 410 -14.58 15.10 -4.43
C GLN A 410 -16.05 14.72 -4.34
N VAL A 411 -16.82 14.90 -5.41
CA VAL A 411 -18.24 14.49 -5.48
C VAL A 411 -18.41 12.99 -5.18
N LEU A 412 -17.63 12.13 -5.86
CA LEU A 412 -17.73 10.68 -5.67
C LEU A 412 -17.21 10.25 -4.29
N PHE A 413 -16.11 10.84 -3.83
CA PHE A 413 -15.46 10.44 -2.59
C PHE A 413 -16.27 10.86 -1.35
N LEU A 414 -16.81 12.09 -1.32
CA LEU A 414 -17.68 12.57 -0.23
C LEU A 414 -19.02 11.84 -0.17
N THR A 415 -19.49 11.28 -1.29
CA THR A 415 -20.67 10.40 -1.31
C THR A 415 -20.34 8.92 -1.07
N ALA A 416 -19.11 8.63 -0.61
CA ALA A 416 -18.61 7.30 -0.24
C ALA A 416 -18.57 6.27 -1.39
N GLN A 417 -18.50 6.74 -2.64
CA GLN A 417 -18.35 5.92 -3.86
C GLN A 417 -16.86 5.72 -4.19
N PHE A 418 -16.11 5.15 -3.24
CA PHE A 418 -14.65 5.11 -3.30
C PHE A 418 -14.09 4.39 -4.54
N GLU A 419 -14.68 3.25 -4.91
CA GLU A 419 -14.23 2.43 -6.02
C GLU A 419 -14.39 3.17 -7.36
N ALA A 420 -15.51 3.86 -7.55
CA ALA A 420 -15.77 4.68 -8.73
C ALA A 420 -14.84 5.91 -8.76
N ALA A 421 -14.62 6.55 -7.61
CA ALA A 421 -13.71 7.70 -7.48
C ALA A 421 -12.26 7.32 -7.87
N ILE A 422 -11.76 6.18 -7.40
CA ILE A 422 -10.43 5.67 -7.74
C ILE A 422 -10.35 5.30 -9.22
N ALA A 423 -11.35 4.60 -9.75
CA ALA A 423 -11.38 4.22 -11.16
C ALA A 423 -11.39 5.44 -12.09
N PHE A 424 -12.12 6.50 -11.72
CA PHE A 424 -12.08 7.79 -12.41
C PHE A 424 -10.68 8.41 -12.34
N LEU A 425 -10.13 8.57 -11.14
CA LEU A 425 -8.84 9.24 -10.93
C LEU A 425 -7.69 8.51 -11.64
N PHE A 426 -7.75 7.18 -11.72
CA PHE A 426 -6.76 6.37 -12.43
C PHE A 426 -6.78 6.56 -13.97
N ARG A 427 -7.89 7.03 -14.55
CA ARG A 427 -7.91 7.38 -15.99
C ARG A 427 -7.07 8.62 -16.27
N VAL A 428 -6.97 9.56 -15.32
CA VAL A 428 -6.22 10.81 -15.44
C VAL A 428 -4.73 10.55 -15.20
N GLU A 429 -3.92 10.64 -16.26
CA GLU A 429 -2.50 10.23 -16.23
C GLU A 429 -1.68 10.88 -15.12
N ARG A 430 -1.82 12.19 -14.94
CA ARG A 430 -1.07 12.96 -13.93
C ARG A 430 -1.42 12.57 -12.49
N LEU A 431 -2.59 11.95 -12.27
CA LEU A 431 -3.13 11.62 -10.94
C LEU A 431 -3.14 10.11 -10.66
N ARG A 432 -2.62 9.28 -11.57
CA ARG A 432 -2.59 7.81 -11.41
C ARG A 432 -1.89 7.33 -10.15
N SER A 433 -0.75 7.93 -9.82
CA SER A 433 -0.03 7.59 -8.59
C SER A 433 -0.94 7.82 -7.39
N HIS A 434 -1.68 8.93 -7.36
CA HIS A 434 -2.55 9.26 -6.23
C HIS A 434 -3.74 8.30 -6.15
N ALA A 435 -4.35 7.94 -7.29
CA ALA A 435 -5.41 6.94 -7.33
C ALA A 435 -4.97 5.59 -6.73
N VAL A 436 -3.76 5.14 -7.06
CA VAL A 436 -3.19 3.90 -6.52
C VAL A 436 -2.95 4.02 -5.02
N HIS A 437 -2.34 5.11 -4.54
CA HIS A 437 -2.07 5.27 -3.11
C HIS A 437 -3.35 5.42 -2.29
N VAL A 438 -4.38 6.11 -2.80
CA VAL A 438 -5.70 6.16 -2.16
C VAL A 438 -6.31 4.75 -2.07
N ALA A 439 -6.19 3.95 -3.14
CA ALA A 439 -6.62 2.55 -3.11
C ALA A 439 -5.85 1.71 -2.08
N LEU A 440 -4.53 1.92 -1.95
CA LEU A 440 -3.69 1.26 -0.95
C LEU A 440 -4.14 1.61 0.49
N VAL A 441 -4.42 2.89 0.75
CA VAL A 441 -4.92 3.35 2.05
C VAL A 441 -6.25 2.66 2.37
N LEU A 442 -7.21 2.66 1.45
CA LEU A 442 -8.49 1.98 1.65
C LEU A 442 -8.35 0.45 1.78
N TYR A 443 -7.35 -0.14 1.11
CA TYR A 443 -7.05 -1.57 1.21
C TYR A 443 -6.50 -1.95 2.60
N GLU A 444 -5.57 -1.18 3.13
CA GLU A 444 -5.00 -1.41 4.47
C GLU A 444 -6.04 -1.15 5.57
N LEU A 445 -6.89 -0.14 5.41
CA LEU A 445 -8.01 0.14 6.31
C LEU A 445 -9.21 -0.82 6.17
N LYS A 446 -9.13 -1.81 5.26
CA LYS A 446 -10.22 -2.77 4.97
C LYS A 446 -11.54 -2.13 4.56
N LEU A 447 -11.47 -0.98 3.89
CA LEU A 447 -12.61 -0.23 3.35
C LEU A 447 -12.86 -0.49 1.86
N LEU A 448 -11.83 -0.93 1.13
CA LEU A 448 -11.91 -1.17 -0.31
C LEU A 448 -12.70 -2.44 -0.65
N LEU A 449 -13.75 -2.31 -1.46
CA LEU A 449 -14.47 -3.44 -2.03
C LEU A 449 -13.74 -3.98 -3.26
N LYS A 450 -13.30 -5.23 -3.19
CA LYS A 450 -12.51 -5.89 -4.24
C LYS A 450 -13.39 -6.76 -5.13
N SER A 451 -13.05 -6.82 -6.41
CA SER A 451 -13.66 -7.78 -7.34
C SER A 451 -13.09 -9.19 -7.17
N SER A 452 -13.96 -10.19 -7.29
CA SER A 452 -13.66 -11.62 -7.34
C SER A 452 -13.31 -12.06 -8.76
N GLY A 453 -12.10 -11.71 -9.22
CA GLY A 453 -11.55 -12.25 -10.47
C GLY A 453 -10.57 -11.33 -11.17
N GLN A 454 -9.47 -11.89 -11.70
CA GLN A 454 -8.44 -11.12 -12.42
C GLN A 454 -8.95 -10.53 -13.75
N SER A 455 -9.88 -11.22 -14.43
CA SER A 455 -10.43 -10.83 -15.72
C SER A 455 -11.49 -9.73 -15.65
N ALA A 456 -11.95 -9.35 -14.45
CA ALA A 456 -12.90 -8.28 -14.27
C ALA A 456 -12.34 -6.94 -14.79
N GLN A 457 -13.22 -6.08 -15.28
CA GLN A 457 -12.90 -4.70 -15.58
C GLN A 457 -12.38 -3.99 -14.33
N LEU A 458 -11.71 -2.83 -14.49
CA LEU A 458 -11.18 -2.09 -13.35
C LEU A 458 -12.25 -1.77 -12.30
N LEU A 459 -13.45 -1.41 -12.78
CA LEU A 459 -14.65 -1.21 -11.97
C LEU A 459 -15.71 -2.22 -12.43
N SER A 460 -16.28 -2.99 -11.51
CA SER A 460 -17.30 -3.98 -11.82
C SER A 460 -18.40 -4.00 -10.76
N GLN A 461 -19.52 -4.66 -11.07
CA GLN A 461 -20.59 -4.96 -10.12
C GLN A 461 -20.80 -6.46 -10.09
N GLU A 462 -20.86 -7.06 -8.91
CA GLU A 462 -21.07 -8.51 -8.76
C GLU A 462 -22.55 -8.85 -8.57
N ALA A 463 -22.94 -10.05 -9.02
CA ALA A 463 -24.29 -10.56 -8.85
C ALA A 463 -24.55 -10.83 -7.36
N GLY A 464 -25.44 -10.05 -6.75
CA GLY A 464 -25.77 -10.12 -5.31
C GLY A 464 -25.33 -8.90 -4.51
N ASP A 465 -24.54 -7.99 -5.09
CA ASP A 465 -24.24 -6.71 -4.46
C ASP A 465 -25.50 -5.81 -4.45
N PRO A 466 -25.71 -5.00 -3.38
CA PRO A 466 -26.76 -3.98 -3.36
C PRO A 466 -26.63 -2.98 -4.53
N PRO A 467 -27.73 -2.30 -4.92
CA PRO A 467 -27.68 -1.29 -5.97
C PRO A 467 -26.65 -0.18 -5.62
N MET A 468 -25.94 0.30 -6.65
CA MET A 468 -24.86 1.30 -6.57
C MET A 468 -23.56 0.86 -5.88
N VAL A 469 -23.50 -0.35 -5.32
CA VAL A 469 -22.22 -0.91 -4.84
C VAL A 469 -21.38 -1.34 -6.05
N ARG A 470 -20.18 -0.78 -6.13
CA ARG A 470 -19.17 -1.12 -7.15
C ARG A 470 -17.95 -1.74 -6.46
N ARG A 471 -17.23 -2.59 -7.19
CA ARG A 471 -16.01 -3.25 -6.75
C ARG A 471 -14.86 -2.86 -7.64
N LEU A 472 -13.69 -2.66 -7.03
CA LEU A 472 -12.45 -2.34 -7.73
C LEU A 472 -11.61 -3.61 -7.92
N ASN A 473 -11.13 -3.84 -9.14
CA ASN A 473 -10.12 -4.86 -9.40
C ASN A 473 -8.74 -4.34 -8.94
N PHE A 474 -8.47 -4.49 -7.64
CA PHE A 474 -7.25 -4.02 -6.97
C PHE A 474 -5.98 -4.64 -7.55
N ILE A 475 -6.01 -5.93 -7.89
CA ILE A 475 -4.90 -6.64 -8.54
C ILE A 475 -4.55 -5.97 -9.87
N ARG A 476 -5.56 -5.79 -10.73
CA ARG A 476 -5.39 -5.16 -12.04
C ARG A 476 -4.92 -3.71 -11.93
N LEU A 477 -5.41 -2.95 -10.95
CA LEU A 477 -4.97 -1.58 -10.70
C LEU A 477 -3.45 -1.53 -10.45
N LEU A 478 -2.95 -2.38 -9.55
CA LEU A 478 -1.52 -2.44 -9.23
C LEU A 478 -0.69 -2.91 -10.43
N MET A 479 -1.10 -3.98 -11.11
CA MET A 479 -0.38 -4.47 -12.29
C MET A 479 -0.30 -3.43 -13.42
N LEU A 480 -1.39 -2.71 -13.70
CA LEU A 480 -1.38 -1.64 -14.72
C LEU A 480 -0.49 -0.46 -14.33
N TYR A 481 -0.36 -0.20 -13.03
CA TYR A 481 0.50 0.87 -12.52
C TYR A 481 1.98 0.48 -12.57
N THR A 482 2.34 -0.71 -12.07
CA THR A 482 3.73 -1.19 -12.04
C THR A 482 4.29 -1.44 -13.43
N ARG A 483 3.45 -1.84 -14.40
CA ARG A 483 3.86 -2.08 -15.79
C ARG A 483 4.61 -0.91 -16.45
N LYS A 484 4.42 0.32 -15.96
CA LYS A 484 5.12 1.49 -16.47
C LYS A 484 6.60 1.55 -16.10
N PHE A 485 7.00 0.91 -15.00
CA PHE A 485 8.35 1.02 -14.43
C PHE A 485 8.91 -0.33 -13.95
N GLU A 486 8.23 -1.45 -14.14
CA GLU A 486 8.72 -2.76 -13.72
C GLU A 486 10.01 -3.20 -14.43
N SER A 487 10.25 -2.68 -15.64
CA SER A 487 11.48 -2.89 -16.40
C SER A 487 12.62 -1.93 -16.02
N THR A 488 12.30 -0.73 -15.51
CA THR A 488 13.30 0.28 -15.12
C THR A 488 13.66 0.18 -13.64
N ASP A 489 12.66 -0.04 -12.79
CA ASP A 489 12.73 0.01 -11.34
C ASP A 489 12.01 -1.22 -10.71
N PRO A 490 12.52 -2.45 -10.95
CA PRO A 490 11.89 -3.67 -10.45
C PRO A 490 11.83 -3.71 -8.91
N ARG A 491 12.75 -3.03 -8.22
CA ARG A 491 12.74 -2.87 -6.76
C ARG A 491 11.49 -2.15 -6.25
N GLU A 492 11.05 -1.11 -6.95
CA GLU A 492 9.86 -0.36 -6.56
C GLU A 492 8.59 -1.16 -6.90
N ALA A 493 8.56 -1.85 -8.05
CA ALA A 493 7.43 -2.69 -8.43
C ALA A 493 7.16 -3.81 -7.40
N LEU A 494 8.23 -4.40 -6.86
CA LEU A 494 8.14 -5.40 -5.78
C LEU A 494 7.44 -4.87 -4.52
N GLN A 495 7.64 -3.60 -4.16
CA GLN A 495 6.98 -2.98 -3.01
C GLN A 495 5.46 -2.92 -3.21
N TYR A 496 5.01 -2.57 -4.42
CA TYR A 496 3.57 -2.57 -4.73
C TYR A 496 2.99 -3.98 -4.73
N PHE A 497 3.70 -4.97 -5.27
CA PHE A 497 3.23 -6.36 -5.25
C PHE A 497 3.10 -6.93 -3.85
N TYR A 498 3.85 -6.44 -2.86
CA TYR A 498 3.70 -6.88 -1.47
C TYR A 498 2.29 -6.65 -0.90
N PHE A 499 1.55 -5.65 -1.40
CA PHE A 499 0.15 -5.45 -1.02
C PHE A 499 -0.77 -6.58 -1.50
N LEU A 500 -0.33 -7.41 -2.45
CA LEU A 500 -1.06 -8.58 -2.95
C LEU A 500 -0.79 -9.88 -2.17
N ARG A 501 -0.01 -9.83 -1.08
CA ARG A 501 0.41 -11.01 -0.29
C ARG A 501 -0.74 -11.88 0.24
N ASN A 502 -1.89 -11.27 0.50
CA ASN A 502 -3.08 -11.95 1.03
C ASN A 502 -4.12 -12.24 -0.06
N GLU A 503 -3.87 -11.82 -1.30
CA GLU A 503 -4.76 -12.00 -2.42
C GLU A 503 -4.45 -13.30 -3.14
N LYS A 504 -5.50 -13.98 -3.58
CA LYS A 504 -5.41 -15.21 -4.35
C LYS A 504 -6.08 -15.02 -5.69
N ASP A 505 -5.59 -15.72 -6.70
CA ASP A 505 -6.25 -15.80 -7.99
C ASP A 505 -7.49 -16.70 -7.96
N SER A 506 -8.15 -16.82 -9.11
CA SER A 506 -9.29 -17.72 -9.29
C SER A 506 -8.94 -19.20 -9.11
N GLN A 507 -7.66 -19.57 -9.17
CA GLN A 507 -7.14 -20.93 -8.96
C GLN A 507 -6.62 -21.16 -7.53
N GLY A 508 -6.66 -20.12 -6.67
CA GLY A 508 -6.14 -20.16 -5.30
C GLY A 508 -4.64 -19.91 -5.17
N GLU A 509 -3.91 -19.62 -6.25
CA GLU A 509 -2.50 -19.22 -6.22
C GLU A 509 -2.34 -17.83 -5.61
N ASN A 510 -1.26 -17.63 -4.84
CA ASN A 510 -0.97 -16.35 -4.22
C ASN A 510 -0.52 -15.33 -5.27
N MET A 511 -1.21 -14.19 -5.37
CA MET A 511 -0.93 -13.15 -6.36
C MET A 511 0.45 -12.54 -6.21
N PHE A 512 0.94 -12.38 -4.98
CA PHE A 512 2.30 -11.88 -4.75
C PHE A 512 3.34 -12.82 -5.37
N MET A 513 3.21 -14.14 -5.17
CA MET A 513 4.15 -15.09 -5.75
C MET A 513 4.13 -15.08 -7.28
N ARG A 514 2.95 -14.97 -7.88
CA ARG A 514 2.80 -14.88 -9.33
C ARG A 514 3.42 -13.61 -9.90
N CYS A 515 3.06 -12.44 -9.37
CA CYS A 515 3.59 -11.16 -9.86
C CYS A 515 5.10 -11.04 -9.67
N VAL A 516 5.64 -11.55 -8.56
CA VAL A 516 7.09 -11.60 -8.34
C VAL A 516 7.78 -12.52 -9.34
N SER A 517 7.18 -13.68 -9.66
CA SER A 517 7.75 -14.59 -10.64
C SER A 517 7.80 -13.98 -12.04
N GLU A 518 6.70 -13.37 -12.48
CA GLU A 518 6.64 -12.63 -13.74
C GLU A 518 7.68 -11.49 -13.76
N LEU A 519 7.75 -10.67 -12.70
CA LEU A 519 8.70 -9.55 -12.56
C LEU A 519 10.17 -9.99 -12.65
N VAL A 520 10.55 -11.03 -11.91
CA VAL A 520 11.94 -11.51 -11.87
C VAL A 520 12.35 -12.04 -13.25
N ILE A 521 11.46 -12.75 -13.93
CA ILE A 521 11.75 -13.32 -15.24
C ILE A 521 11.84 -12.23 -16.32
N GLU A 522 10.97 -11.23 -16.28
CA GLU A 522 10.94 -10.15 -17.27
C GLU A 522 12.10 -9.15 -17.08
N SER A 523 12.39 -8.76 -15.83
CA SER A 523 13.50 -7.85 -15.51
C SER A 523 14.87 -8.51 -15.69
N ARG A 524 14.95 -9.84 -15.55
CA ARG A 524 16.21 -10.62 -15.50
C ARG A 524 17.15 -10.19 -14.36
N GLU A 525 16.66 -9.46 -13.37
CA GLU A 525 17.45 -9.02 -12.20
C GLU A 525 17.38 -10.02 -11.04
N PHE A 526 17.71 -11.29 -11.32
CA PHE A 526 17.61 -12.40 -10.36
C PHE A 526 18.41 -12.13 -9.07
N ASP A 527 19.68 -11.74 -9.21
CA ASP A 527 20.59 -11.52 -8.09
C ASP A 527 20.12 -10.39 -7.15
N MET A 528 19.56 -9.32 -7.73
CA MET A 528 19.11 -8.15 -6.96
C MET A 528 17.82 -8.46 -6.20
N LEU A 529 16.86 -9.10 -6.88
CA LEU A 529 15.54 -9.39 -6.33
C LEU A 529 15.55 -10.58 -5.38
N LEU A 530 16.16 -11.70 -5.78
CA LEU A 530 16.16 -12.98 -5.07
C LEU A 530 17.47 -13.27 -4.32
N GLY A 531 18.49 -12.43 -4.46
CA GLY A 531 19.78 -12.64 -3.80
C GLY A 531 20.70 -13.55 -4.60
N ARG A 532 21.93 -13.72 -4.10
CA ARG A 532 23.00 -14.50 -4.75
C ARG A 532 23.68 -15.44 -3.77
N LEU A 533 24.27 -16.52 -4.27
CA LEU A 533 25.14 -17.38 -3.46
C LEU A 533 26.56 -16.82 -3.45
N GLU A 534 27.14 -16.71 -2.27
CA GLU A 534 28.55 -16.41 -2.08
C GLU A 534 29.40 -17.69 -2.20
N LYS A 535 30.72 -17.54 -2.30
CA LYS A 535 31.65 -18.67 -2.53
C LYS A 535 31.64 -19.71 -1.41
N ASP A 536 31.23 -19.32 -0.21
CA ASP A 536 31.09 -20.19 0.96
C ASP A 536 29.77 -21.00 0.94
N GLY A 537 28.90 -20.78 -0.06
CA GLY A 537 27.57 -21.40 -0.13
C GLY A 537 26.54 -20.70 0.77
N SER A 538 26.89 -19.58 1.40
CA SER A 538 25.92 -18.72 2.08
C SER A 538 25.15 -17.89 1.05
N ARG A 539 23.88 -17.61 1.35
CA ARG A 539 23.03 -16.77 0.49
C ARG A 539 23.12 -15.32 0.97
N LYS A 540 23.56 -14.42 0.11
CA LYS A 540 23.40 -12.99 0.29
C LYS A 540 21.93 -12.62 -0.01
N PRO A 541 21.21 -11.99 0.93
CA PRO A 541 19.80 -11.67 0.75
C PRO A 541 19.57 -10.67 -0.38
N GLY A 542 18.47 -10.85 -1.09
CA GLY A 542 17.96 -9.92 -2.10
C GLY A 542 16.92 -8.96 -1.50
N VAL A 543 16.28 -8.18 -2.37
CA VAL A 543 15.22 -7.25 -1.94
C VAL A 543 14.01 -8.01 -1.37
N ILE A 544 13.70 -9.21 -1.88
CA ILE A 544 12.54 -9.99 -1.45
C ILE A 544 12.59 -10.42 0.02
N ASP A 545 13.79 -10.59 0.57
CA ASP A 545 14.00 -10.98 1.97
C ASP A 545 13.54 -9.91 2.96
N LYS A 546 13.32 -8.67 2.50
CA LYS A 546 12.73 -7.62 3.34
C LYS A 546 11.23 -7.83 3.60
N PHE A 547 10.56 -8.60 2.75
CA PHE A 547 9.10 -8.70 2.71
C PHE A 547 8.56 -10.04 3.23
N ALA A 548 9.27 -11.13 2.98
CA ALA A 548 8.81 -12.48 3.30
C ALA A 548 9.76 -13.21 4.25
N GLY A 549 9.20 -13.92 5.24
CA GLY A 549 9.97 -14.75 6.16
C GLY A 549 10.48 -16.05 5.51
N ASP A 550 9.67 -16.70 4.67
CA ASP A 550 10.09 -17.88 3.88
C ASP A 550 10.18 -17.52 2.38
N THR A 551 11.38 -17.14 1.94
CA THR A 551 11.66 -16.80 0.53
C THR A 551 11.87 -18.04 -0.34
N ARG A 552 12.06 -19.24 0.26
CA ARG A 552 12.36 -20.48 -0.47
C ARG A 552 11.21 -20.91 -1.36
N ALA A 553 9.98 -20.81 -0.87
CA ALA A 553 8.78 -21.15 -1.65
C ALA A 553 8.67 -20.28 -2.91
N ILE A 554 8.97 -18.98 -2.77
CA ILE A 554 8.95 -18.03 -3.88
C ILE A 554 10.05 -18.35 -4.88
N ILE A 555 11.30 -18.52 -4.42
CA ILE A 555 12.44 -18.83 -5.29
C ILE A 555 12.20 -20.14 -6.06
N THR A 556 11.64 -21.16 -5.40
CA THR A 556 11.29 -22.43 -6.06
C THR A 556 10.25 -22.24 -7.17
N LYS A 557 9.23 -21.40 -6.94
CA LYS A 557 8.22 -21.09 -7.95
C LYS A 557 8.84 -20.35 -9.14
N VAL A 558 9.69 -19.35 -8.89
CA VAL A 558 10.40 -18.63 -9.97
C VAL A 558 11.32 -19.57 -10.75
N ALA A 559 12.03 -20.48 -10.07
CA ALA A 559 12.88 -21.49 -10.70
C ALA A 559 12.06 -22.41 -11.63
N SER A 560 10.90 -22.88 -11.18
CA SER A 560 10.00 -23.70 -11.99
C SER A 560 9.46 -22.95 -13.22
N GLU A 561 9.12 -21.66 -13.07
CA GLU A 561 8.68 -20.86 -14.22
C GLU A 561 9.81 -20.54 -15.20
N ALA A 562 11.04 -20.33 -14.71
CA ALA A 562 12.23 -20.19 -15.54
C ALA A 562 12.52 -21.47 -16.34
N GLU A 563 12.38 -22.64 -15.71
CA GLU A 563 12.50 -23.97 -16.35
C GLU A 563 11.43 -24.14 -17.45
N ASN A 564 10.16 -23.81 -17.16
CA ASN A 564 9.07 -23.89 -18.14
C ASN A 564 9.25 -22.95 -19.34
N LYS A 565 9.94 -21.82 -19.16
CA LYS A 565 10.30 -20.88 -20.24
C LYS A 565 11.59 -21.26 -20.98
N GLY A 566 12.26 -22.35 -20.59
CA GLY A 566 13.49 -22.84 -21.21
C GLY A 566 14.77 -22.12 -20.76
N LEU A 567 14.72 -21.33 -19.68
CA LEU A 567 15.88 -20.62 -19.10
C LEU A 567 16.62 -21.55 -18.11
N PHE A 568 17.17 -22.66 -18.61
CA PHE A 568 17.71 -23.72 -17.76
C PHE A 568 18.88 -23.30 -16.87
N GLU A 569 19.81 -22.48 -17.36
CA GLU A 569 20.96 -22.05 -16.56
C GLU A 569 20.56 -21.15 -15.38
N GLU A 570 19.59 -20.26 -15.60
CA GLU A 570 19.07 -19.43 -14.52
C GLU A 570 18.23 -20.27 -13.56
N ALA A 571 17.43 -21.22 -14.07
CA ALA A 571 16.71 -22.18 -13.23
C ALA A 571 17.66 -22.96 -12.31
N VAL A 572 18.83 -23.39 -12.79
CA VAL A 572 19.88 -24.03 -11.96
C VAL A 572 20.31 -23.12 -10.82
N LYS A 573 20.67 -21.85 -11.09
CA LYS A 573 21.07 -20.90 -10.04
C LYS A 573 19.96 -20.66 -9.02
N LEU A 574 18.71 -20.59 -9.48
CA LEU A 574 17.54 -20.37 -8.63
C LEU A 574 17.21 -21.59 -7.77
N TYR A 575 17.27 -22.81 -8.31
CA TYR A 575 17.12 -24.02 -7.51
C TYR A 575 18.27 -24.19 -6.51
N GLU A 576 19.48 -23.76 -6.87
CA GLU A 576 20.60 -23.73 -5.94
C GLU A 576 20.35 -22.75 -4.78
N LEU A 577 19.85 -21.55 -5.09
CA LEU A 577 19.41 -20.55 -4.09
C LEU A 577 18.29 -21.08 -3.18
N ALA A 578 17.38 -21.90 -3.72
CA ALA A 578 16.31 -22.55 -2.97
C ALA A 578 16.76 -23.80 -2.18
N ARG A 579 18.04 -24.19 -2.29
CA ARG A 579 18.61 -25.43 -1.72
C ARG A 579 17.93 -26.72 -2.20
N ASN A 580 17.50 -26.75 -3.46
CA ASN A 580 16.94 -27.94 -4.09
C ASN A 580 18.02 -28.65 -4.93
N ALA A 581 18.82 -29.49 -4.28
CA ALA A 581 19.97 -30.17 -4.90
C ALA A 581 19.56 -31.13 -6.03
N ASP A 582 18.45 -31.85 -5.87
CA ASP A 582 17.99 -32.83 -6.86
C ASP A 582 17.70 -32.16 -8.21
N LYS A 583 16.98 -31.03 -8.18
CA LYS A 583 16.67 -30.27 -9.40
C LYS A 583 17.89 -29.59 -10.03
N VAL A 584 18.83 -29.13 -9.21
CA VAL A 584 20.11 -28.59 -9.71
C VAL A 584 20.86 -29.65 -10.51
N LEU A 585 21.05 -30.85 -9.93
CA LEU A 585 21.80 -31.92 -10.57
C LEU A 585 21.07 -32.46 -11.80
N GLU A 586 19.74 -32.61 -11.75
CA GLU A 586 18.92 -33.05 -12.89
C GLU A 586 19.07 -32.09 -14.09
N LEU A 587 18.94 -30.78 -13.86
CA LEU A 587 19.07 -29.78 -14.92
C LEU A 587 20.50 -29.67 -15.43
N MET A 588 21.49 -29.77 -14.54
CA MET A 588 22.89 -29.79 -14.96
C MET A 588 23.22 -31.00 -15.83
N ASN A 589 22.70 -32.19 -15.51
CA ASN A 589 22.89 -33.38 -16.35
C ASN A 589 22.33 -33.16 -17.76
N LYS A 590 21.13 -32.57 -17.87
CA LYS A 590 20.49 -32.21 -19.14
C LYS A 590 21.27 -31.14 -19.92
N LEU A 591 21.89 -30.18 -19.25
CA LEU A 591 22.70 -29.12 -19.89
C LEU A 591 24.08 -29.61 -20.32
N LEU A 592 24.71 -30.49 -19.54
CA LEU A 592 26.04 -31.02 -19.83
C LEU A 592 26.00 -32.05 -20.96
N SER A 593 25.01 -32.95 -20.93
CA SER A 593 24.93 -34.08 -21.86
C SER A 593 25.16 -33.72 -23.34
N PRO A 594 24.54 -32.68 -23.92
CA PRO A 594 24.74 -32.35 -25.35
C PRO A 594 26.10 -31.73 -25.70
N VAL A 595 26.86 -31.28 -24.69
CA VAL A 595 28.01 -30.38 -24.87
C VAL A 595 29.34 -31.08 -24.57
N ILE A 596 29.31 -32.24 -23.91
CA ILE A 596 30.50 -32.96 -23.43
C ILE A 596 31.54 -33.25 -24.53
N ALA A 597 31.09 -33.76 -25.69
CA ALA A 597 31.98 -34.16 -26.78
C ALA A 597 32.57 -32.98 -27.60
N GLN A 598 32.01 -31.77 -27.45
CA GLN A 598 32.44 -30.59 -28.20
C GLN A 598 33.84 -30.12 -27.80
N VAL A 599 34.53 -29.40 -28.69
CA VAL A 599 35.86 -28.84 -28.40
C VAL A 599 35.71 -27.68 -27.42
N SER A 600 36.54 -27.66 -26.37
CA SER A 600 36.58 -26.58 -25.38
C SER A 600 37.36 -25.38 -25.93
N GLU A 601 36.68 -24.51 -26.68
CA GLU A 601 37.24 -23.22 -27.08
C GLU A 601 37.06 -22.16 -25.99
N PRO A 602 37.94 -21.14 -25.89
CA PRO A 602 37.80 -20.04 -24.94
C PRO A 602 36.47 -19.32 -25.16
N GLN A 603 35.67 -19.14 -24.10
CA GLN A 603 34.29 -18.59 -24.11
C GLN A 603 33.23 -19.49 -24.76
N SER A 604 33.54 -20.75 -25.04
CA SER A 604 32.53 -21.70 -25.54
C SER A 604 31.43 -21.94 -24.51
N ASN A 605 30.25 -22.31 -24.99
CA ASN A 605 29.15 -22.76 -24.13
C ASN A 605 29.58 -23.94 -23.24
N LYS A 606 30.46 -24.81 -23.75
CA LYS A 606 31.09 -25.91 -23.00
C LYS A 606 31.87 -25.42 -21.81
N GLU A 607 32.77 -24.46 -22.00
CA GLU A 607 33.60 -23.92 -20.92
C GLU A 607 32.75 -23.25 -19.84
N ARG A 608 31.73 -22.47 -20.23
CA ARG A 608 30.81 -21.82 -19.29
C ARG A 608 30.03 -22.82 -18.45
N LEU A 609 29.43 -23.85 -19.07
CA LEU A 609 28.69 -24.89 -18.36
C LEU A 609 29.62 -25.76 -17.51
N LYS A 610 30.83 -26.06 -17.98
CA LYS A 610 31.86 -26.77 -17.22
C LYS A 610 32.23 -26.00 -15.94
N ASN A 611 32.53 -24.71 -16.06
CA ASN A 611 32.90 -23.87 -14.93
C ASN A 611 31.77 -23.79 -13.89
N MET A 612 30.51 -23.72 -14.34
CA MET A 612 29.34 -23.76 -13.46
C MET A 612 29.21 -25.12 -12.77
N ALA A 613 29.34 -26.22 -13.50
CA ALA A 613 29.25 -27.58 -12.96
C ALA A 613 30.34 -27.87 -11.93
N VAL A 614 31.59 -27.50 -12.23
CA VAL A 614 32.74 -27.67 -11.31
C VAL A 614 32.50 -26.86 -10.03
N ALA A 615 32.05 -25.61 -10.14
CA ALA A 615 31.77 -24.79 -8.98
C ALA A 615 30.65 -25.37 -8.09
N ILE A 616 29.62 -25.96 -8.69
CA ILE A 616 28.54 -26.67 -7.96
C ILE A 616 29.11 -27.93 -7.27
N ALA A 617 29.89 -28.74 -7.99
CA ALA A 617 30.49 -29.97 -7.47
C ALA A 617 31.41 -29.69 -6.27
N GLU A 618 32.27 -28.68 -6.35
CA GLU A 618 33.14 -28.26 -5.26
C GLU A 618 32.35 -27.84 -4.02
N ARG A 619 31.28 -27.04 -4.20
CA ARG A 619 30.41 -26.61 -3.11
C ARG A 619 29.67 -27.78 -2.48
N TYR A 620 29.11 -28.69 -3.28
CA TYR A 620 28.32 -29.81 -2.79
C TYR A 620 29.18 -30.79 -2.01
N ARG A 621 30.40 -31.06 -2.51
CA ARG A 621 31.39 -31.90 -1.81
C ARG A 621 31.88 -31.28 -0.51
N THR A 622 32.10 -29.96 -0.48
CA THR A 622 32.56 -29.24 0.72
C THR A 622 31.48 -29.17 1.80
N ASN A 623 30.23 -28.96 1.40
CA ASN A 623 29.09 -28.79 2.30
C ASN A 623 28.36 -30.10 2.63
N GLY A 624 28.78 -31.24 2.07
CA GLY A 624 28.16 -32.55 2.29
C GLY A 624 26.73 -32.64 1.73
N ILE A 625 26.42 -31.88 0.68
CA ILE A 625 25.11 -31.89 0.02
C ILE A 625 25.12 -33.00 -1.03
N ALA A 626 24.21 -33.97 -0.90
CA ALA A 626 24.02 -35.05 -1.86
C ALA A 626 22.58 -35.07 -2.33
N GLY A 627 22.37 -35.18 -3.65
CA GLY A 627 21.06 -35.43 -4.22
C GLY A 627 20.72 -36.92 -4.28
N GLU A 628 19.72 -37.27 -5.08
CA GLU A 628 19.41 -38.65 -5.40
C GLU A 628 20.63 -39.37 -6.01
N LYS A 629 20.97 -40.55 -5.48
CA LYS A 629 22.19 -41.31 -5.83
C LYS A 629 22.38 -41.54 -7.33
N THR A 630 21.29 -41.70 -8.07
CA THR A 630 21.27 -41.94 -9.52
C THR A 630 21.62 -40.67 -10.30
N VAL A 631 21.05 -39.53 -9.89
CA VAL A 631 21.29 -38.20 -10.50
C VAL A 631 22.69 -37.71 -10.16
N ASP A 632 23.11 -37.89 -8.90
CA ASP A 632 24.43 -37.53 -8.38
C ASP A 632 25.54 -38.34 -9.08
N SER A 633 25.38 -39.66 -9.19
CA SER A 633 26.36 -40.51 -9.92
C SER A 633 26.44 -40.18 -11.41
N THR A 634 25.31 -39.85 -12.04
CA THR A 634 25.28 -39.36 -13.43
C THR A 634 26.06 -38.05 -13.57
N PHE A 635 25.87 -37.10 -12.66
CA PHE A 635 26.53 -35.79 -12.71
C PHE A 635 28.06 -35.88 -12.62
N TYR A 636 28.58 -36.63 -11.65
CA TYR A 636 30.03 -36.82 -11.53
C TYR A 636 30.61 -37.61 -12.71
N LEU A 637 29.87 -38.57 -13.25
CA LEU A 637 30.31 -39.29 -14.45
C LEU A 637 30.38 -38.38 -15.68
N LEU A 638 29.43 -37.46 -15.85
CA LEU A 638 29.47 -36.46 -16.93
C LEU A 638 30.65 -35.48 -16.76
N LEU A 639 30.99 -35.09 -15.54
CA LEU A 639 32.18 -34.27 -15.25
C LEU A 639 33.50 -34.99 -15.58
N ASP A 640 33.60 -36.27 -15.23
CA ASP A 640 34.75 -37.09 -15.57
C ASP A 640 34.87 -37.28 -17.09
N LEU A 641 33.74 -37.46 -17.79
CA LEU A 641 33.68 -37.51 -19.25
C LEU A 641 34.09 -36.17 -19.89
N MET A 642 33.74 -35.02 -19.31
CA MET A 642 34.24 -33.73 -19.80
C MET A 642 35.76 -33.66 -19.69
N THR A 643 36.32 -34.12 -18.57
CA THR A 643 37.78 -34.18 -18.36
C THR A 643 38.45 -35.07 -19.41
N PHE A 644 37.85 -36.23 -19.72
CA PHE A 644 38.29 -37.11 -20.79
C PHE A 644 38.33 -36.41 -22.16
N PHE A 645 37.24 -35.77 -22.58
CA PHE A 645 37.19 -35.09 -23.87
C PHE A 645 38.13 -33.89 -23.94
N ASP A 646 38.37 -33.19 -22.85
CA ASP A 646 39.33 -32.08 -22.82
C ASP A 646 40.77 -32.57 -22.96
N GLU A 647 41.16 -33.66 -22.30
CA GLU A 647 42.47 -34.29 -22.48
C GLU A 647 42.63 -34.87 -23.91
N TYR A 648 41.54 -35.42 -24.48
CA TYR A 648 41.52 -35.90 -25.85
C TYR A 648 41.74 -34.77 -26.87
N HIS A 649 40.99 -33.67 -26.77
CA HIS A 649 41.07 -32.53 -27.69
C HIS A 649 42.38 -31.74 -27.53
N THR A 650 42.98 -31.70 -26.33
CA THR A 650 44.30 -31.10 -26.11
C THR A 650 45.47 -31.97 -26.59
N GLY A 651 45.21 -33.20 -27.04
CA GLY A 651 46.22 -34.11 -27.58
C GLY A 651 47.00 -34.90 -26.53
N HIS A 652 46.58 -34.88 -25.26
CA HIS A 652 47.16 -35.67 -24.17
C HIS A 652 46.58 -37.10 -24.16
N ILE A 653 46.88 -37.83 -25.24
CA ILE A 653 46.29 -39.15 -25.55
C ILE A 653 46.46 -40.16 -24.40
N ASP A 654 47.62 -40.19 -23.75
CA ASP A 654 47.90 -41.16 -22.68
C ASP A 654 47.08 -40.85 -21.40
N ARG A 655 46.88 -39.56 -21.08
CA ARG A 655 46.02 -39.15 -19.96
C ARG A 655 44.55 -39.40 -20.25
N ALA A 656 44.11 -39.13 -21.48
CA ALA A 656 42.75 -39.45 -21.90
C ALA A 656 42.47 -40.95 -21.80
N TYR A 657 43.45 -41.80 -22.15
CA TYR A 657 43.35 -43.25 -21.99
C TYR A 657 43.22 -43.67 -20.51
N ASP A 658 44.06 -43.13 -19.63
CA ASP A 658 43.99 -43.42 -18.18
C ASP A 658 42.62 -43.06 -17.58
N VAL A 659 42.01 -41.96 -18.04
CA VAL A 659 40.69 -41.53 -17.57
C VAL A 659 39.60 -42.50 -18.05
N ILE A 660 39.58 -42.90 -19.33
CA ILE A 660 38.54 -43.81 -19.84
C ILE A 660 38.66 -45.22 -19.26
N GLU A 661 39.88 -45.68 -18.98
CA GLU A 661 40.12 -46.96 -18.28
C GLU A 661 39.52 -46.94 -16.87
N ARG A 662 39.69 -45.84 -16.13
CA ARG A 662 39.10 -45.66 -14.78
C ARG A 662 37.59 -45.55 -14.81
N LEU A 663 37.04 -44.87 -15.82
CA LEU A 663 35.60 -44.69 -15.96
C LEU A 663 34.86 -46.01 -16.20
N LYS A 664 35.56 -47.05 -16.67
CA LYS A 664 34.99 -48.39 -16.85
C LYS A 664 33.71 -48.36 -17.70
N LEU A 665 33.62 -47.43 -18.66
CA LEU A 665 32.47 -47.26 -19.56
C LEU A 665 32.59 -48.12 -20.81
N VAL A 666 33.82 -48.35 -21.29
CA VAL A 666 34.13 -49.04 -22.54
C VAL A 666 34.77 -50.41 -22.23
N PRO A 667 34.41 -51.49 -22.95
CA PRO A 667 35.05 -52.79 -22.78
C PRO A 667 36.46 -52.77 -23.38
N LEU A 668 37.48 -52.76 -22.52
CA LEU A 668 38.89 -52.87 -22.92
C LEU A 668 39.41 -54.31 -22.91
N SER A 669 38.60 -55.28 -22.46
CA SER A 669 38.91 -56.71 -22.49
C SER A 669 37.73 -57.53 -23.02
N GLN A 670 38.03 -58.67 -23.66
CA GLN A 670 37.03 -59.56 -24.25
C GLN A 670 35.97 -60.02 -23.24
N GLU A 671 36.37 -60.29 -22.00
CA GLU A 671 35.50 -60.78 -20.93
C GLU A 671 34.54 -59.69 -20.40
N SER A 672 34.90 -58.42 -20.57
CA SER A 672 34.10 -57.29 -20.09
C SER A 672 32.97 -56.87 -21.03
N VAL A 673 32.93 -57.38 -22.27
CA VAL A 673 31.96 -56.91 -23.28
C VAL A 673 30.51 -57.18 -22.85
N GLU A 674 30.18 -58.41 -22.46
CA GLU A 674 28.81 -58.76 -22.03
C GLU A 674 28.37 -58.01 -20.77
N GLU A 675 29.29 -57.83 -19.82
CA GLU A 675 29.05 -57.07 -18.59
C GLU A 675 28.72 -55.60 -18.89
N ARG A 676 29.45 -54.97 -19.82
CA ARG A 676 29.23 -53.56 -20.22
C ARG A 676 27.94 -53.39 -21.01
N VAL A 677 27.57 -54.34 -21.87
CA VAL A 677 26.29 -54.34 -22.58
C VAL A 677 25.11 -54.48 -21.61
N ALA A 678 25.25 -55.31 -20.57
CA ALA A 678 24.23 -55.42 -19.52
C ALA A 678 24.14 -54.11 -18.70
N ALA A 679 25.28 -53.50 -18.36
CA ALA A 679 25.34 -52.23 -17.64
C ALA A 679 24.78 -51.05 -18.46
N PHE A 680 24.88 -51.09 -19.79
CA PHE A 680 24.36 -50.05 -20.68
C PHE A 680 22.88 -49.75 -20.46
N ARG A 681 22.08 -50.79 -20.19
CA ARG A 681 20.64 -50.64 -19.91
C ARG A 681 20.35 -49.89 -18.61
N ASN A 682 21.31 -49.86 -17.69
CA ASN A 682 21.18 -49.23 -16.39
C ASN A 682 21.71 -47.79 -16.36
N PHE A 683 22.35 -47.31 -17.43
CA PHE A 683 22.78 -45.91 -17.54
C PHE A 683 21.61 -44.98 -17.85
N SER A 684 21.69 -43.77 -17.30
CA SER A 684 20.75 -42.68 -17.60
C SER A 684 20.80 -42.30 -19.09
N ASP A 685 19.72 -41.70 -19.59
CA ASP A 685 19.64 -41.29 -20.99
C ASP A 685 20.80 -40.34 -21.33
N GLU A 686 21.15 -39.41 -20.44
CA GLU A 686 22.23 -38.45 -20.60
C GLU A 686 23.59 -39.10 -20.90
N ILE A 687 23.91 -40.21 -20.23
CA ILE A 687 25.15 -40.96 -20.50
C ILE A 687 25.02 -41.74 -21.81
N ARG A 688 23.87 -42.36 -22.05
CA ARG A 688 23.63 -43.18 -23.26
C ARG A 688 23.79 -42.38 -24.55
N HIS A 689 23.34 -41.12 -24.57
CA HIS A 689 23.48 -40.22 -25.73
C HIS A 689 24.95 -39.88 -26.05
N ASN A 690 25.84 -39.89 -25.05
CA ASN A 690 27.25 -39.55 -25.23
C ASN A 690 28.13 -40.75 -25.58
N LEU A 691 27.63 -41.98 -25.42
CA LEU A 691 28.45 -43.18 -25.54
C LEU A 691 29.03 -43.36 -26.96
N SER A 692 28.29 -42.97 -28.00
CA SER A 692 28.77 -43.05 -29.39
C SER A 692 30.04 -42.23 -29.61
N GLU A 693 30.09 -41.01 -29.08
CA GLU A 693 31.24 -40.11 -29.17
C GLU A 693 32.40 -40.61 -28.31
N VAL A 694 32.10 -41.17 -27.13
CA VAL A 694 33.11 -41.75 -26.23
C VAL A 694 33.78 -42.95 -26.91
N LEU A 695 33.02 -43.83 -27.55
CA LEU A 695 33.55 -44.97 -28.31
C LEU A 695 34.44 -44.48 -29.46
N LEU A 696 33.96 -43.51 -30.25
CA LEU A 696 34.73 -42.94 -31.37
C LEU A 696 36.04 -42.31 -30.90
N ALA A 697 36.02 -41.51 -29.84
CA ALA A 697 37.21 -40.90 -29.26
C ALA A 697 38.19 -41.97 -28.74
N THR A 698 37.69 -43.00 -28.07
CA THR A 698 38.51 -44.11 -27.56
C THR A 698 39.16 -44.89 -28.71
N MET A 699 38.43 -45.16 -29.79
CA MET A 699 38.99 -45.79 -30.99
C MET A 699 40.09 -44.94 -31.64
N ASN A 700 39.90 -43.62 -31.71
CA ASN A 700 40.91 -42.70 -32.24
C ASN A 700 42.17 -42.65 -31.35
N ILE A 701 42.02 -42.69 -30.03
CA ILE A 701 43.12 -42.79 -29.06
C ILE A 701 43.93 -44.06 -29.33
N LEU A 702 43.27 -45.23 -29.35
CA LEU A 702 43.90 -46.53 -29.57
C LEU A 702 44.59 -46.60 -30.94
N PHE A 703 43.94 -46.09 -31.99
CA PHE A 703 44.52 -46.03 -33.33
C PHE A 703 45.77 -45.13 -33.38
N THR A 704 45.77 -44.02 -32.65
CA THR A 704 46.91 -43.12 -32.59
C THR A 704 48.07 -43.72 -31.80
N GLN A 705 47.79 -44.40 -30.68
CA GLN A 705 48.80 -45.17 -29.92
C GLN A 705 49.39 -46.29 -30.78
N TYR A 706 48.56 -47.04 -31.51
CA TYR A 706 49.02 -48.05 -32.46
C TYR A 706 49.92 -47.47 -33.57
N LYS A 707 49.54 -46.31 -34.14
CA LYS A 707 50.38 -45.60 -35.12
C LYS A 707 51.73 -45.17 -34.53
N ARG A 708 51.76 -44.66 -33.29
CA ARG A 708 52.99 -44.30 -32.58
C ARG A 708 53.89 -45.53 -32.38
N LEU A 709 53.31 -46.66 -31.98
CA LEU A 709 54.04 -47.92 -31.78
C LEU A 709 54.60 -48.48 -33.10
N LYS A 710 53.82 -48.41 -34.19
CA LYS A 710 54.25 -48.85 -35.52
C LYS A 710 55.32 -47.94 -36.13
N GLY A 711 55.25 -46.62 -35.87
CA GLY A 711 56.28 -45.65 -36.29
C GLY A 711 57.59 -45.76 -35.50
N ALA A 712 57.53 -46.16 -34.23
CA ALA A 712 58.71 -46.42 -33.39
C ALA A 712 59.37 -47.79 -33.66
N ALA A 713 58.67 -48.73 -34.33
CA ALA A 713 59.11 -50.10 -34.56
C ALA A 713 60.20 -50.28 -35.63
N ALA A 714 60.75 -49.21 -36.22
CA ALA A 714 61.84 -49.31 -37.20
C ALA A 714 63.20 -49.72 -36.60
N GLY A 715 63.31 -49.98 -35.28
CA GLY A 715 64.62 -50.17 -34.64
C GLY A 715 64.76 -51.19 -33.50
N THR A 716 63.77 -52.01 -33.09
CA THR A 716 64.03 -53.00 -32.01
C THR A 716 63.04 -54.19 -31.96
N PRO A 717 63.49 -55.46 -31.79
CA PRO A 717 62.70 -56.67 -32.07
C PRO A 717 61.89 -57.24 -30.89
N GLY A 718 61.58 -56.46 -29.84
CA GLY A 718 61.08 -56.98 -28.55
C GLY A 718 59.64 -56.66 -28.15
N ARG A 719 58.81 -56.00 -29.00
CA ARG A 719 57.52 -55.39 -28.57
C ARG A 719 56.20 -55.86 -29.24
N PRO A 720 56.06 -57.07 -29.83
CA PRO A 720 54.85 -57.45 -30.57
C PRO A 720 53.58 -57.62 -29.71
N GLN A 721 53.70 -57.79 -28.39
CA GLN A 721 52.58 -58.14 -27.50
C GLN A 721 51.62 -56.96 -27.25
N ARG A 722 52.14 -55.75 -26.97
CA ARG A 722 51.31 -54.54 -26.81
C ARG A 722 50.59 -54.11 -28.09
N THR A 723 51.21 -54.32 -29.25
CA THR A 723 50.57 -54.01 -30.54
C THR A 723 49.43 -54.96 -30.91
N LEU A 724 49.42 -56.18 -30.34
CA LEU A 724 48.30 -57.12 -30.44
C LEU A 724 47.19 -56.73 -29.47
N GLU A 725 47.54 -56.36 -28.23
CA GLU A 725 46.60 -55.87 -27.20
C GLU A 725 45.81 -54.64 -27.69
N ASP A 726 46.46 -53.61 -28.23
CA ASP A 726 45.76 -52.41 -28.74
C ASP A 726 44.80 -52.74 -29.91
N ARG A 727 45.17 -53.74 -30.74
CA ARG A 727 44.36 -54.17 -31.88
C ARG A 727 43.16 -55.01 -31.45
N ASP A 728 43.34 -55.87 -30.44
CA ASP A 728 42.26 -56.66 -29.87
C ASP A 728 41.31 -55.79 -29.02
N MET A 729 41.82 -54.74 -28.37
CA MET A 729 40.99 -53.69 -27.73
C MET A 729 40.09 -52.96 -28.74
N VAL A 730 40.62 -52.54 -29.90
CA VAL A 730 39.80 -51.93 -30.96
C VAL A 730 38.73 -52.91 -31.48
N ARG A 731 39.03 -54.22 -31.50
CA ARG A 731 38.05 -55.27 -31.86
C ARG A 731 37.00 -55.54 -30.78
N HIS A 732 37.24 -55.17 -29.53
CA HIS A 732 36.26 -55.29 -28.45
C HIS A 732 35.31 -54.09 -28.42
N ILE A 733 35.75 -52.95 -28.95
CA ILE A 733 34.94 -51.73 -29.11
C ILE A 733 34.05 -51.79 -30.36
N PHE A 734 34.56 -52.37 -31.46
CA PHE A 734 33.81 -52.68 -32.68
C PHE A 734 32.82 -53.82 -32.45
#